data_AF-A0A268K8G5-F1
#
_entry.id   AF-A0A268K8G5-F1
#
_cell.length_a   1.000
_cell.length_b   1.000
_cell.length_c   1.000
_cell.angle_alpha   90.00
_cell.angle_beta   90.00
_cell.angle_gamma   90.00
#
_symmetry.space_group_name_H-M   'P 1'
#
loop_
_entity.id
_entity.type
_entity.pdbx_description
1 polymer ?
#
loop_
_entity_poly.entity_id
_entity_poly.type
_entity_poly.pdbx_seq_one_letter_code
_entity_poly.pdbx_strand_id
1 'polypeptide(L)'
;MEKQLPKTKEKTLHMIGNAHLDPVWLWQWQEGFQETKATFRSALDRMKEYPDFVFTNSSAANYEWIENNEPEMFEEIKQRIQEGRWEIVGGWWIQPDCNLPSGESFVRQGLYGQRYFQEKFGVIAKVGYNVDSFGHHGMLPQILKKSGMDYYIFMRPSPQEKGLPGRLFWWESDDGSRVLAYRIPFEYCTWGKDVEKHIRRNAGELKAPFNDLMTFYGVGNHGGGPTKENIESIKQLNENPSYPTLVFSTVNKFFDELMAKNLPFPVVHDDLQHHASGCYSVHSGIKKWNREAENSLIKAEKFSALAEWTTGQKYPASEYKQAWKNVLFNQFHDILAGTSIEAAYEDARDMHGEAMSIAKRGVNYAIQSLSWRIDIEEEKGMKPIVIFNPHSWNSTVNVEQEIGGLKLEDILVDEEGNQVPMQVVQSQATAGGRSRISFIANLPSMGYRVYKIVQRETGKEFTSIKASDTSLENHHFRVVIDQQTGFVTSIFDKQKHLEILGGPAARPVVINDHSDTWSHNVLQFNGEAGTFKATSVKLVEHGPVKSVIRVISDYGKSTLVQDFTMYNELNQIDVHCTINWQEQFKALKLKFPVDLIFRKSTYEIPYGHIVREGNGEEEPGQNWIDTSGTHPSTGEVYGFSLINDGKYSFDIHNKEMSMTVLRSPIYAHHDPLVPEEDRYYSFIDQGIQRFTYSMLPHEGNWEAAGTVKRAAELNQKPISIIETYHKGSLPQKDSFLSVDVENVIVSVIKQAEDNEDLIVRAYETANDETTAIISLPKWNRKIKTKFKPSEIKTFRIPKDSSELVMENNLLEWEE
;
A
#
# COMPACT_ATOMS: atom_id res chain seq x y z
N MET A 1 27.54 45.34 37.74
CA MET A 1 26.28 45.09 37.03
C MET A 1 26.25 43.63 36.62
N GLU A 2 25.77 42.76 37.51
CA GLU A 2 25.45 41.37 37.20
C GLU A 2 24.25 41.37 36.26
N LYS A 3 24.40 40.79 35.06
CA LYS A 3 23.25 40.42 34.24
C LYS A 3 22.53 39.30 35.00
N GLN A 4 21.33 39.59 35.53
CA GLN A 4 20.40 38.54 35.94
C GLN A 4 20.22 37.57 34.76
N LEU A 5 20.75 36.36 34.90
CA LEU A 5 20.44 35.25 34.02
C LEU A 5 18.92 35.00 34.12
N PRO A 6 18.20 34.81 33.01
CA PRO A 6 16.76 34.60 33.03
C PRO A 6 16.42 33.33 33.86
N LYS A 7 15.30 33.35 34.58
CA LYS A 7 14.79 32.20 35.32
C LYS A 7 14.42 31.08 34.34
N THR A 8 15.26 30.05 34.20
CA THR A 8 15.01 28.91 33.30
C THR A 8 13.93 27.96 33.81
N LYS A 9 13.60 27.97 35.10
CA LYS A 9 12.59 27.10 35.72
C LYS A 9 11.12 27.41 35.37
N GLU A 10 10.85 28.49 34.64
CA GLU A 10 9.53 28.77 34.06
C GLU A 10 9.26 27.98 32.76
N LYS A 11 10.27 27.24 32.27
CA LYS A 11 10.16 26.34 31.11
C LYS A 11 10.30 24.88 31.54
N THR A 12 9.68 23.98 30.80
CA THR A 12 9.65 22.54 31.12
C THR A 12 10.17 21.71 29.95
N LEU A 13 11.01 20.72 30.25
CA LEU A 13 11.30 19.62 29.35
C LEU A 13 10.67 18.34 29.91
N HIS A 14 9.77 17.76 29.11
CA HIS A 14 9.15 16.47 29.40
C HIS A 14 10.11 15.38 28.98
N MET A 15 10.72 14.73 29.95
CA MET A 15 11.67 13.66 29.72
C MET A 15 10.89 12.38 29.42
N ILE A 16 10.92 11.94 28.15
CA ILE A 16 10.20 10.76 27.66
C ILE A 16 11.15 9.57 27.59
N GLY A 17 10.95 8.59 28.47
CA GLY A 17 11.75 7.37 28.50
C GLY A 17 11.32 6.44 27.37
N ASN A 18 12.12 6.31 26.33
CA ASN A 18 11.75 5.61 25.09
C ASN A 18 12.71 4.44 24.80
N ALA A 19 12.19 3.41 24.14
CA ALA A 19 13.00 2.41 23.48
C ALA A 19 12.46 2.20 22.06
N HIS A 20 13.14 2.78 21.08
CA HIS A 20 12.92 2.40 19.69
C HIS A 20 13.50 0.99 19.47
N LEU A 21 12.66 0.09 18.98
CA LEU A 21 12.94 -1.34 18.84
C LEU A 21 12.59 -1.73 17.41
N ASP A 22 13.60 -2.01 16.61
CA ASP A 22 13.41 -2.56 15.28
C ASP A 22 13.30 -4.08 15.43
N PRO A 23 12.12 -4.68 15.21
CA PRO A 23 11.99 -6.13 15.34
C PRO A 23 12.86 -6.84 14.30
N VAL A 24 13.12 -6.19 13.17
CA VAL A 24 13.93 -6.69 12.06
C VAL A 24 14.64 -5.49 11.43
N TRP A 25 15.95 -5.58 11.26
CA TRP A 25 16.73 -4.61 10.51
C TRP A 25 18.06 -5.23 10.04
N LEU A 26 19.14 -5.06 10.82
CA LEU A 26 20.43 -5.72 10.60
C LEU A 26 20.49 -7.13 11.21
N TRP A 27 19.33 -7.61 11.65
CA TRP A 27 19.08 -8.88 12.32
C TRP A 27 17.71 -9.41 11.91
N GLN A 28 17.48 -10.71 12.14
CA GLN A 28 16.19 -11.35 11.91
C GLN A 28 15.26 -11.19 13.13
N TRP A 29 13.98 -11.47 12.94
CA TRP A 29 12.94 -11.23 13.95
C TRP A 29 13.15 -11.97 15.28
N GLN A 30 13.88 -13.09 15.26
CA GLN A 30 14.19 -13.87 16.45
C GLN A 30 15.11 -13.09 17.41
N GLU A 31 16.06 -12.32 16.87
CA GLU A 31 16.94 -11.45 17.67
C GLU A 31 16.17 -10.21 18.16
N GLY A 32 15.36 -9.57 17.29
CA GLY A 32 14.49 -8.47 17.71
C GLY A 32 13.50 -8.85 18.82
N PHE A 33 13.01 -10.10 18.82
CA PHE A 33 12.23 -10.63 19.93
C PHE A 33 13.09 -10.77 21.21
N GLN A 34 14.30 -11.32 21.14
CA GLN A 34 15.19 -11.38 22.31
C GLN A 34 15.45 -9.99 22.91
N GLU A 35 15.71 -9.00 22.07
CA GLU A 35 15.93 -7.61 22.49
C GLU A 35 14.67 -6.96 23.06
N THR A 36 13.48 -7.30 22.54
CA THR A 36 12.21 -6.88 23.14
C THR A 36 12.10 -7.37 24.59
N LYS A 37 12.42 -8.65 24.85
CA LYS A 37 12.39 -9.20 26.21
C LYS A 37 13.38 -8.50 27.13
N ALA A 38 14.62 -8.34 26.68
CA ALA A 38 15.68 -7.69 27.45
C ALA A 38 15.31 -6.24 27.78
N THR A 39 14.76 -5.51 26.81
CA THR A 39 14.32 -4.12 26.96
C THR A 39 13.20 -4.00 27.96
N PHE A 40 12.17 -4.86 27.87
CA PHE A 40 11.01 -4.80 28.76
C PHE A 40 11.39 -5.14 30.20
N ARG A 41 12.21 -6.19 30.40
CA ARG A 41 12.75 -6.53 31.73
C ARG A 41 13.56 -5.38 32.31
N SER A 42 14.45 -4.77 31.51
CA SER A 42 15.25 -3.63 31.94
C SER A 42 14.39 -2.44 32.38
N ALA A 43 13.35 -2.09 31.61
CA ALA A 43 12.43 -1.01 31.95
C ALA A 43 11.68 -1.28 33.27
N LEU A 44 11.19 -2.51 33.47
CA LEU A 44 10.55 -2.92 34.73
C LEU A 44 11.51 -2.85 35.92
N ASP A 45 12.78 -3.23 35.73
CA ASP A 45 13.79 -3.11 36.78
C ASP A 45 14.07 -1.65 37.13
N ARG A 46 14.15 -0.75 36.13
CA ARG A 46 14.24 0.70 36.39
C ARG A 46 13.02 1.20 37.18
N MET A 47 11.82 0.69 36.91
CA MET A 47 10.62 1.08 37.66
C MET A 47 10.64 0.63 39.13
N LYS A 48 11.30 -0.48 39.45
CA LYS A 48 11.53 -0.93 40.83
C LYS A 48 12.54 -0.05 41.56
N GLU A 49 13.58 0.39 40.86
CA GLU A 49 14.69 1.16 41.43
C GLU A 49 14.36 2.65 41.57
N TYR A 50 13.57 3.22 40.66
CA TYR A 50 13.25 4.65 40.62
C TYR A 50 11.72 4.84 40.58
N PRO A 51 11.06 5.23 41.68
CA PRO A 51 9.59 5.32 41.76
C PRO A 51 8.92 6.31 40.78
N ASP A 52 9.67 7.30 40.35
CA ASP A 52 9.27 8.42 39.50
C ASP A 52 9.62 8.20 38.01
N PHE A 53 10.25 7.07 37.66
CA PHE A 53 10.53 6.69 36.27
C PHE A 53 9.26 6.27 35.53
N VAL A 54 9.16 6.72 34.27
CA VAL A 54 8.10 6.41 33.30
C VAL A 54 8.75 5.87 32.03
N PHE A 55 8.15 4.84 31.44
CA PHE A 55 8.57 4.23 30.19
C PHE A 55 7.46 4.28 29.15
N THR A 56 7.82 4.55 27.91
CA THR A 56 6.92 4.61 26.76
C THR A 56 7.34 3.54 25.76
N ASN A 57 6.37 2.75 25.28
CA ASN A 57 6.61 1.76 24.23
C ASN A 57 5.39 1.60 23.30
N SER A 58 5.65 1.23 22.04
CA SER A 58 4.65 1.24 20.97
C SER A 58 4.10 -0.15 20.59
N SER A 59 4.56 -0.72 19.49
CA SER A 59 4.04 -1.88 18.74
C SER A 59 3.34 -2.99 19.53
N ALA A 60 2.08 -3.29 19.20
CA ALA A 60 1.32 -4.38 19.83
C ALA A 60 1.96 -5.77 19.65
N ALA A 61 2.61 -6.02 18.50
CA ALA A 61 3.31 -7.29 18.23
C ALA A 61 4.34 -7.64 19.32
N ASN A 62 5.05 -6.64 19.84
CA ASN A 62 6.04 -6.84 20.90
C ASN A 62 5.39 -7.31 22.20
N TYR A 63 4.21 -6.79 22.54
CA TYR A 63 3.47 -7.23 23.72
C TYR A 63 2.90 -8.63 23.54
N GLU A 64 2.41 -8.98 22.35
CA GLU A 64 1.91 -10.34 22.07
C GLU A 64 3.04 -11.37 22.16
N TRP A 65 4.24 -11.02 21.74
CA TRP A 65 5.42 -11.85 21.95
C TRP A 65 5.70 -12.09 23.44
N ILE A 66 5.60 -11.06 24.29
CA ILE A 66 5.76 -11.20 25.74
C ILE A 66 4.61 -12.00 26.36
N GLU A 67 3.36 -11.75 25.97
CA GLU A 67 2.19 -12.51 26.45
C GLU A 67 2.40 -14.01 26.24
N ASN A 68 2.85 -14.39 25.04
CA ASN A 68 3.00 -15.79 24.65
C ASN A 68 4.25 -16.47 25.24
N ASN A 69 5.29 -15.72 25.59
CA ASN A 69 6.58 -16.30 26.00
C ASN A 69 6.98 -16.05 27.45
N GLU A 70 6.59 -14.92 28.04
CA GLU A 70 6.92 -14.54 29.42
C GLU A 70 5.68 -14.00 30.18
N PRO A 71 4.68 -14.84 30.50
CA PRO A 71 3.42 -14.39 31.08
C PRO A 71 3.56 -13.64 32.42
N GLU A 72 4.54 -13.99 33.25
CA GLU A 72 4.81 -13.27 34.51
C GLU A 72 5.29 -11.84 34.26
N MET A 73 6.13 -11.64 33.25
CA MET A 73 6.58 -10.31 32.84
C MET A 73 5.42 -9.50 32.25
N PHE A 74 4.53 -10.16 31.50
CA PHE A 74 3.33 -9.54 30.95
C PHE A 74 2.40 -8.99 32.04
N GLU A 75 2.16 -9.75 33.11
CA GLU A 75 1.37 -9.27 34.25
C GLU A 75 2.06 -8.12 35.00
N GLU A 76 3.39 -8.13 35.12
CA GLU A 76 4.12 -6.98 35.67
C GLU A 76 3.91 -5.72 34.82
N ILE A 77 3.99 -5.84 33.49
CA ILE A 77 3.73 -4.73 32.55
C ILE A 77 2.31 -4.21 32.72
N LYS A 78 1.31 -5.11 32.80
CA LYS A 78 -0.09 -4.75 33.03
C LYS A 78 -0.28 -3.94 34.31
N GLN A 79 0.40 -4.34 35.39
CA GLN A 79 0.40 -3.55 36.63
C GLN A 79 1.02 -2.15 36.42
N ARG A 80 2.16 -2.05 35.72
CA ARG A 80 2.80 -0.75 35.46
C ARG A 80 1.98 0.18 34.56
N ILE A 81 1.19 -0.38 33.64
CA ILE A 81 0.23 0.37 32.84
C ILE A 81 -0.88 0.94 33.73
N GLN A 82 -1.45 0.14 34.62
CA GLN A 82 -2.47 0.58 35.58
C GLN A 82 -1.95 1.66 36.55
N GLU A 83 -0.67 1.58 36.94
CA GLU A 83 0.02 2.59 37.73
C GLU A 83 0.29 3.90 36.94
N GLY A 84 0.11 3.90 35.61
CA GLY A 84 0.42 5.04 34.74
C GLY A 84 1.93 5.26 34.52
N ARG A 85 2.75 4.26 34.81
CA ARG A 85 4.22 4.33 34.71
C ARG A 85 4.77 3.67 33.46
N TRP A 86 3.97 2.82 32.83
CA TRP A 86 4.22 2.26 31.50
C TRP A 86 3.16 2.79 30.54
N GLU A 87 3.57 3.63 29.60
CA GLU A 87 2.68 4.24 28.62
C GLU A 87 2.71 3.48 27.29
N ILE A 88 1.52 3.09 26.83
CA ILE A 88 1.31 2.56 25.49
C ILE A 88 1.06 3.72 24.53
N VAL A 89 1.86 3.79 23.47
CA VAL A 89 1.69 4.69 22.32
C VAL A 89 1.63 3.89 21.01
N GLY A 90 1.50 4.56 19.88
CA GLY A 90 1.49 3.92 18.56
C GLY A 90 0.09 3.50 18.13
N GLY A 91 -0.62 2.71 18.94
CA GLY A 91 -1.97 2.22 18.62
C GLY A 91 -2.02 1.27 17.43
N TRP A 92 -0.86 0.89 16.89
CA TRP A 92 -0.71 0.05 15.71
C TRP A 92 -0.08 -1.30 16.05
N TRP A 93 -0.25 -2.26 15.14
CA TRP A 93 0.34 -3.59 15.27
C TRP A 93 1.87 -3.52 15.34
N ILE A 94 2.46 -2.71 14.46
CA ILE A 94 3.89 -2.36 14.46
C ILE A 94 4.07 -0.85 14.13
N GLN A 95 5.30 -0.35 14.02
CA GLN A 95 5.63 0.96 13.44
C GLN A 95 5.89 0.81 11.92
N PRO A 96 4.87 0.99 11.06
CA PRO A 96 4.98 0.65 9.65
C PRO A 96 5.75 1.70 8.85
N ASP A 97 6.16 1.37 7.63
CA ASP A 97 6.38 2.38 6.60
C ASP A 97 5.08 3.18 6.37
N CYS A 98 5.15 4.50 6.25
CA CYS A 98 3.98 5.37 6.12
C CYS A 98 3.70 5.84 4.69
N ASN A 99 4.15 5.12 3.66
CA ASN A 99 3.92 5.43 2.25
C ASN A 99 3.39 4.23 1.44
N LEU A 100 3.99 3.06 1.63
CA LEU A 100 3.83 1.87 0.80
C LEU A 100 2.64 0.96 1.19
N PRO A 101 2.25 0.79 2.47
CA PRO A 101 1.06 0.01 2.80
C PRO A 101 -0.19 0.59 2.15
N SER A 102 -1.14 -0.27 1.77
CA SER A 102 -2.45 0.16 1.29
C SER A 102 -3.24 0.87 2.39
N GLY A 103 -4.26 1.65 2.01
CA GLY A 103 -5.12 2.32 2.98
C GLY A 103 -5.77 1.36 3.98
N GLU A 104 -6.20 0.19 3.49
CA GLU A 104 -6.79 -0.83 4.36
C GLU A 104 -5.75 -1.44 5.31
N SER A 105 -4.49 -1.57 4.90
CA SER A 105 -3.44 -2.02 5.84
C SER A 105 -3.27 -1.07 7.02
N PHE A 106 -3.31 0.25 6.82
CA PHE A 106 -3.28 1.19 7.96
C PHE A 106 -4.51 1.08 8.85
N VAL A 107 -5.69 0.83 8.28
CA VAL A 107 -6.88 0.48 9.05
C VAL A 107 -6.62 -0.77 9.90
N ARG A 108 -6.04 -1.83 9.32
CA ARG A 108 -5.74 -3.08 10.03
C ARG A 108 -4.63 -2.93 11.08
N GLN A 109 -3.64 -2.06 10.85
CA GLN A 109 -2.65 -1.67 11.87
C GLN A 109 -3.38 -1.16 13.12
N GLY A 110 -4.31 -0.21 12.95
CA GLY A 110 -5.14 0.34 14.04
C GLY A 110 -6.09 -0.68 14.65
N LEU A 111 -6.84 -1.40 13.81
CA LEU A 111 -7.84 -2.38 14.23
C LEU A 111 -7.23 -3.43 15.16
N TYR A 112 -6.15 -4.09 14.75
CA TYR A 112 -5.55 -5.14 15.58
C TYR A 112 -4.72 -4.58 16.72
N GLY A 113 -4.02 -3.45 16.53
CA GLY A 113 -3.25 -2.79 17.58
C GLY A 113 -4.11 -2.31 18.74
N GLN A 114 -5.09 -1.44 18.46
CA GLN A 114 -5.97 -0.86 19.49
C GLN A 114 -6.82 -1.92 20.19
N ARG A 115 -7.39 -2.88 19.45
CA ARG A 115 -8.21 -3.93 20.05
C ARG A 115 -7.38 -4.85 20.93
N TYR A 116 -6.14 -5.16 20.55
CA TYR A 116 -5.22 -5.90 21.40
C TYR A 116 -4.95 -5.14 22.71
N PHE A 117 -4.63 -3.85 22.65
CA PHE A 117 -4.41 -3.07 23.87
C PHE A 117 -5.65 -2.96 24.75
N GLN A 118 -6.82 -2.75 24.14
CA GLN A 118 -8.08 -2.67 24.86
C GLN A 118 -8.42 -4.01 25.53
N GLU A 119 -8.25 -5.13 24.84
CA GLU A 119 -8.51 -6.49 25.37
C GLU A 119 -7.58 -6.82 26.53
N LYS A 120 -6.26 -6.58 26.38
CA LYS A 120 -5.26 -7.07 27.35
C LYS A 120 -5.05 -6.13 28.53
N PHE A 121 -5.13 -4.82 28.29
CA PHE A 121 -4.75 -3.79 29.26
C PHE A 121 -5.88 -2.83 29.61
N GLY A 122 -7.01 -2.86 28.89
CA GLY A 122 -8.16 -1.97 29.15
C GLY A 122 -7.92 -0.52 28.74
N VAL A 123 -6.95 -0.27 27.86
CA VAL A 123 -6.57 1.06 27.37
C VAL A 123 -6.44 1.07 25.86
N ILE A 124 -6.64 2.25 25.26
CA ILE A 124 -6.30 2.53 23.86
C ILE A 124 -5.20 3.60 23.81
N ALA A 125 -4.34 3.53 22.79
CA ALA A 125 -3.35 4.56 22.56
C ALA A 125 -4.02 5.80 21.95
N LYS A 126 -3.72 6.99 22.49
CA LYS A 126 -4.21 8.28 21.95
C LYS A 126 -3.25 8.94 20.96
N VAL A 127 -2.03 8.41 20.86
CA VAL A 127 -0.93 9.01 20.10
C VAL A 127 -0.44 7.99 19.08
N GLY A 128 -0.63 8.30 17.79
CA GLY A 128 0.09 7.61 16.72
C GLY A 128 1.57 7.91 16.83
N TYR A 129 2.41 6.88 16.77
CA TYR A 129 3.82 6.99 17.13
C TYR A 129 4.66 6.26 16.10
N ASN A 130 5.32 7.01 15.22
CA ASN A 130 6.16 6.45 14.18
C ASN A 130 7.38 7.33 13.96
N VAL A 131 8.38 7.13 14.82
CA VAL A 131 9.50 8.06 14.93
C VAL A 131 10.50 7.94 13.79
N ASP A 132 10.55 6.79 13.10
CA ASP A 132 11.61 6.46 12.16
C ASP A 132 11.15 6.10 10.74
N SER A 133 9.87 6.28 10.41
CA SER A 133 9.37 6.04 9.04
C SER A 133 9.93 7.06 8.04
N PHE A 134 10.15 6.61 6.80
CA PHE A 134 10.80 7.39 5.74
C PHE A 134 9.82 8.25 4.95
N GLY A 135 9.06 9.06 5.67
CA GLY A 135 8.00 9.92 5.14
C GLY A 135 6.60 9.47 5.55
N HIS A 136 5.61 10.32 5.32
CA HIS A 136 4.23 10.08 5.75
C HIS A 136 3.18 10.68 4.80
N HIS A 137 2.22 9.86 4.38
CA HIS A 137 1.14 10.28 3.48
C HIS A 137 0.04 11.12 4.19
N GLY A 138 -0.57 12.05 3.45
CA GLY A 138 -1.47 13.11 3.93
C GLY A 138 -2.87 12.64 4.30
N MET A 139 -3.19 11.37 4.03
CA MET A 139 -4.43 10.73 4.50
C MET A 139 -4.29 10.11 5.90
N LEU A 140 -3.09 10.07 6.49
CA LEU A 140 -2.90 9.52 7.85
C LEU A 140 -3.71 10.24 8.93
N PRO A 141 -3.87 11.59 8.96
CA PRO A 141 -4.69 12.25 9.97
C PRO A 141 -6.10 11.67 10.11
N GLN A 142 -6.79 11.40 9.00
CA GLN A 142 -8.10 10.74 9.02
C GLN A 142 -8.03 9.33 9.61
N ILE A 143 -7.05 8.53 9.18
CA ILE A 143 -6.90 7.15 9.63
C ILE A 143 -6.58 7.10 11.13
N LEU A 144 -5.67 7.96 11.60
CA LEU A 144 -5.32 8.10 13.01
C LEU A 144 -6.54 8.50 13.84
N LYS A 145 -7.24 9.56 13.42
CA LYS A 145 -8.40 10.09 14.13
C LYS A 145 -9.50 9.05 14.26
N LYS A 146 -9.87 8.39 13.16
CA LYS A 146 -10.90 7.33 13.15
C LYS A 146 -10.40 6.00 13.75
N SER A 147 -9.12 5.91 14.15
CA SER A 147 -8.54 4.82 14.95
C SER A 147 -8.33 5.21 16.42
N GLY A 148 -8.98 6.29 16.89
CA GLY A 148 -8.94 6.72 18.29
C GLY A 148 -7.68 7.49 18.71
N MET A 149 -6.85 7.93 17.76
CA MET A 149 -5.63 8.69 18.04
C MET A 149 -5.79 10.16 17.65
N ASP A 150 -5.69 11.04 18.65
CA ASP A 150 -5.84 12.49 18.50
C ASP A 150 -4.53 13.21 18.20
N TYR A 151 -3.42 12.53 18.45
CA TYR A 151 -2.06 13.07 18.40
C TYR A 151 -1.16 12.22 17.52
N TYR A 152 -0.10 12.82 16.98
CA TYR A 152 0.89 12.11 16.19
C TYR A 152 2.32 12.54 16.54
N ILE A 153 3.24 11.59 16.63
CA ILE A 153 4.67 11.85 16.84
C ILE A 153 5.48 11.19 15.73
N PHE A 154 6.40 11.98 15.16
CA PHE A 154 7.33 11.56 14.13
C PHE A 154 8.67 12.30 14.27
N MET A 155 9.77 11.77 13.72
CA MET A 155 11.04 12.51 13.62
C MET A 155 11.36 12.91 12.19
N ARG A 156 11.14 12.01 11.23
CA ARG A 156 11.49 12.19 9.82
C ARG A 156 10.27 12.61 9.02
N PRO A 157 10.37 13.57 8.09
CA PRO A 157 11.56 14.27 7.62
C PRO A 157 12.04 15.40 8.56
N SER A 158 13.35 15.65 8.50
CA SER A 158 14.05 16.76 9.16
C SER A 158 13.66 18.14 8.58
N PRO A 159 13.97 19.25 9.28
CA PRO A 159 13.66 20.59 8.79
C PRO A 159 14.27 20.96 7.43
N GLN A 160 15.39 20.34 7.06
CA GLN A 160 16.06 20.56 5.78
C GLN A 160 15.37 19.83 4.63
N GLU A 161 14.67 18.74 4.94
CA GLU A 161 13.93 17.89 3.99
C GLU A 161 12.49 18.40 3.82
N LYS A 162 11.80 18.72 4.94
CA LYS A 162 10.48 19.35 4.93
C LYS A 162 10.47 20.61 5.79
N GLY A 163 10.27 21.74 5.13
CA GLY A 163 9.90 23.00 5.79
C GLY A 163 8.52 22.87 6.42
N LEU A 164 8.46 22.95 7.76
CA LEU A 164 7.21 22.94 8.53
C LEU A 164 7.10 24.25 9.33
N PRO A 165 5.88 24.77 9.58
CA PRO A 165 5.68 26.04 10.27
C PRO A 165 6.13 26.03 11.73
N GLY A 166 6.32 24.83 12.30
CA GLY A 166 6.82 24.63 13.65
C GLY A 166 7.03 23.15 13.97
N ARG A 167 7.30 22.87 15.24
CA ARG A 167 7.35 21.49 15.75
C ARG A 167 5.97 20.94 16.08
N LEU A 168 5.00 21.82 16.31
CA LEU A 168 3.61 21.49 16.63
C LEU A 168 2.69 22.13 15.60
N PHE A 169 1.79 21.34 15.02
CA PHE A 169 0.82 21.79 14.03
C PHE A 169 -0.35 20.82 13.94
N TRP A 170 -1.52 21.32 13.56
CA TRP A 170 -2.64 20.47 13.14
C TRP A 170 -2.28 19.88 11.78
N TRP A 171 -2.12 18.56 11.71
CA TRP A 171 -1.98 17.86 10.43
C TRP A 171 -3.35 17.43 9.96
N GLU A 172 -3.74 17.83 8.75
CA GLU A 172 -5.11 17.71 8.25
C GLU A 172 -5.16 16.93 6.93
N SER A 173 -6.15 16.04 6.82
CA SER A 173 -6.51 15.30 5.60
C SER A 173 -7.65 16.01 4.86
N ASP A 174 -7.88 15.61 3.60
CA ASP A 174 -8.91 16.18 2.72
C ASP A 174 -10.35 16.15 3.27
N ASP A 175 -10.69 15.18 4.13
CA ASP A 175 -12.01 15.09 4.78
C ASP A 175 -12.19 16.10 5.94
N GLY A 176 -11.13 16.86 6.24
CA GLY A 176 -11.03 17.79 7.36
C GLY A 176 -10.71 17.13 8.70
N SER A 177 -10.44 15.82 8.72
CA SER A 177 -9.92 15.17 9.94
C SER A 177 -8.51 15.67 10.23
N ARG A 178 -8.25 15.96 11.50
CA ARG A 178 -6.94 16.46 11.94
C ARG A 178 -6.47 15.83 13.24
N VAL A 179 -5.15 15.68 13.35
CA VAL A 179 -4.43 15.28 14.57
C VAL A 179 -3.39 16.34 14.91
N LEU A 180 -3.10 16.56 16.20
CA LEU A 180 -2.03 17.47 16.58
C LEU A 180 -0.71 16.71 16.48
N ALA A 181 0.10 17.08 15.50
CA ALA A 181 1.37 16.43 15.20
C ALA A 181 2.53 17.14 15.91
N TYR A 182 3.48 16.36 16.42
CA TYR A 182 4.71 16.81 17.03
C TYR A 182 5.92 16.20 16.31
N ARG A 183 6.76 17.06 15.70
CA ARG A 183 8.04 16.66 15.11
C ARG A 183 9.14 16.66 16.17
N ILE A 184 9.75 15.51 16.41
CA ILE A 184 10.88 15.36 17.34
C ILE A 184 12.05 16.28 16.90
N PRO A 185 12.65 17.06 17.81
CA PRO A 185 13.67 18.03 17.44
C PRO A 185 14.97 17.47 16.87
N PHE A 186 15.52 16.47 17.56
CA PHE A 186 16.88 16.00 17.34
C PHE A 186 16.99 14.47 17.42
N GLU A 187 16.74 13.89 18.60
CA GLU A 187 16.89 12.46 18.84
C GLU A 187 15.65 11.86 19.51
N TYR A 188 15.22 10.67 19.10
CA TYR A 188 14.17 9.88 19.78
C TYR A 188 14.74 8.91 20.83
N CYS A 189 16.06 8.74 20.91
CA CYS A 189 16.78 8.00 21.96
C CYS A 189 18.11 8.72 22.25
N THR A 190 18.57 8.73 23.50
CA THR A 190 19.87 9.33 23.88
C THR A 190 20.45 8.64 25.10
N TRP A 191 21.71 8.22 24.97
CA TRP A 191 22.46 7.52 26.01
C TRP A 191 22.81 8.42 27.20
N GLY A 192 23.11 7.81 28.35
CA GLY A 192 23.37 8.50 29.62
C GLY A 192 24.39 9.63 29.50
N LYS A 193 25.59 9.30 29.03
CA LYS A 193 26.69 10.27 28.81
C LYS A 193 26.35 11.47 27.91
N ASP A 194 25.38 11.33 27.00
CA ASP A 194 25.03 12.36 26.00
C ASP A 194 23.74 13.12 26.36
N VAL A 195 23.02 12.70 27.41
CA VAL A 195 21.70 13.25 27.78
C VAL A 195 21.77 14.73 28.13
N GLU A 196 22.84 15.20 28.78
CA GLU A 196 23.01 16.62 29.11
C GLU A 196 23.07 17.47 27.84
N LYS A 197 23.83 17.03 26.84
CA LYS A 197 23.98 17.73 25.56
C LYS A 197 22.64 17.81 24.84
N HIS A 198 21.88 16.72 24.82
CA HIS A 198 20.54 16.69 24.22
C HIS A 198 19.56 17.62 24.97
N ILE A 199 19.56 17.61 26.30
CA ILE A 199 18.77 18.53 27.14
C ILE A 199 19.12 19.99 26.84
N ARG A 200 20.41 20.34 26.75
CA ARG A 200 20.82 21.72 26.42
C ARG A 200 20.37 22.15 25.03
N ARG A 201 20.44 21.27 24.03
CA ARG A 201 19.96 21.55 22.67
C ARG A 201 18.45 21.80 22.67
N ASN A 202 17.66 20.92 23.29
CA ASN A 202 16.22 21.07 23.42
C ASN A 202 15.81 22.32 24.21
N ALA A 203 16.53 22.66 25.28
CA ALA A 203 16.29 23.89 26.03
C ALA A 203 16.47 25.15 25.17
N GLY A 204 17.33 25.10 24.15
CA GLY A 204 17.51 26.17 23.17
C GLY A 204 16.34 26.35 22.20
N GLU A 205 15.53 25.29 21.99
CA GLU A 205 14.34 25.31 21.12
C GLU A 205 13.11 25.88 21.82
N LEU A 206 13.09 25.93 23.16
CA LEU A 206 11.97 26.46 23.94
C LEU A 206 11.78 27.97 23.73
N LYS A 207 10.67 28.36 23.13
CA LYS A 207 10.32 29.75 22.79
C LYS A 207 8.87 30.04 23.14
N ALA A 208 8.62 31.13 23.87
CA ALA A 208 7.25 31.58 24.16
C ALA A 208 6.44 31.73 22.86
N PRO A 209 5.14 31.37 22.85
CA PRO A 209 4.34 30.90 23.99
C PRO A 209 4.53 29.41 24.35
N PHE A 210 5.36 28.66 23.60
CA PHE A 210 5.62 27.24 23.81
C PHE A 210 6.83 27.03 24.76
N ASN A 211 6.55 27.01 26.05
CA ASN A 211 7.55 26.83 27.11
C ASN A 211 7.78 25.37 27.50
N ASP A 212 7.25 24.41 26.72
CA ASP A 212 7.23 23.00 27.03
C ASP A 212 7.62 22.19 25.79
N LEU A 213 8.47 21.18 25.96
CA LEU A 213 8.98 20.36 24.87
C LEU A 213 9.33 18.96 25.34
N MET A 214 9.08 17.95 24.51
CA MET A 214 9.48 16.57 24.79
C MET A 214 10.96 16.35 24.48
N THR A 215 11.69 15.73 25.40
CA THR A 215 13.09 15.31 25.23
C THR A 215 13.17 13.82 25.49
N PHE A 216 13.51 13.06 24.46
CA PHE A 216 13.55 11.61 24.51
C PHE A 216 14.91 11.10 25.00
N TYR A 217 14.92 10.00 25.75
CA TYR A 217 16.13 9.35 26.25
C TYR A 217 15.97 7.82 26.29
N GLY A 218 17.07 7.09 26.14
CA GLY A 218 17.07 5.64 25.88
C GLY A 218 18.28 5.21 25.05
N VAL A 219 18.45 3.91 24.81
CA VAL A 219 19.57 3.38 23.99
C VAL A 219 19.20 3.35 22.50
N GLY A 220 18.16 2.61 22.13
CA GLY A 220 17.52 2.65 20.80
C GLY A 220 18.02 1.62 19.75
N ASN A 221 17.26 1.56 18.64
CA ASN A 221 17.35 0.74 17.42
C ASN A 221 17.43 -0.77 17.66
N HIS A 222 18.49 -1.27 18.29
CA HIS A 222 18.61 -2.68 18.71
C HIS A 222 18.02 -2.93 20.11
N GLY A 223 17.07 -2.09 20.54
CA GLY A 223 16.55 -2.11 21.90
C GLY A 223 17.43 -1.42 22.92
N GLY A 224 17.23 -1.77 24.19
CA GLY A 224 17.78 -1.03 25.32
C GLY A 224 16.93 0.20 25.65
N GLY A 225 16.22 0.10 26.77
CA GLY A 225 15.47 1.22 27.32
C GLY A 225 16.38 2.21 28.08
N PRO A 226 15.77 3.20 28.74
CA PRO A 226 16.49 4.13 29.60
C PRO A 226 17.41 3.46 30.63
N THR A 227 18.64 3.96 30.74
CA THR A 227 19.64 3.41 31.68
C THR A 227 19.56 4.08 33.06
N LYS A 228 20.23 3.48 34.06
CA LYS A 228 20.43 4.11 35.38
C LYS A 228 21.13 5.47 35.24
N GLU A 229 22.17 5.52 34.43
CA GLU A 229 22.95 6.73 34.14
C GLU A 229 22.07 7.83 33.54
N ASN A 230 21.13 7.50 32.63
CA ASN A 230 20.16 8.48 32.13
C ASN A 230 19.33 9.09 33.28
N ILE A 231 18.71 8.23 34.10
CA ILE A 231 17.79 8.66 35.15
C ILE A 231 18.52 9.50 36.20
N GLU A 232 19.69 9.07 36.64
CA GLU A 232 20.52 9.77 37.63
C GLU A 232 21.00 11.12 37.10
N SER A 233 21.45 11.16 35.85
CA SER A 233 21.85 12.42 35.19
C SER A 233 20.67 13.39 35.08
N ILE A 234 19.49 12.93 34.67
CA ILE A 234 18.29 13.79 34.60
C ILE A 234 17.94 14.36 35.98
N LYS A 235 17.96 13.53 37.04
CA LYS A 235 17.71 13.99 38.42
C LYS A 235 18.72 15.05 38.85
N GLN A 236 20.01 14.80 38.64
CA GLN A 236 21.08 15.74 38.98
C GLN A 236 20.97 17.06 38.21
N LEU A 237 20.69 17.01 36.90
CA LEU A 237 20.54 18.20 36.06
C LEU A 237 19.29 19.00 36.45
N ASN A 238 18.23 18.34 36.93
CA ASN A 238 17.03 19.03 37.38
C ASN A 238 17.27 19.86 38.66
N GLU A 239 18.18 19.44 39.53
CA GLU A 239 18.57 20.22 40.72
C GLU A 239 19.32 21.50 40.36
N ASN A 240 19.96 21.54 39.17
CA ASN A 240 20.70 22.71 38.72
C ASN A 240 19.76 23.81 38.19
N PRO A 241 19.76 25.01 38.79
CA PRO A 241 18.89 26.10 38.38
C PRO A 241 19.21 26.66 36.99
N SER A 242 20.34 26.32 36.35
CA SER A 242 20.65 26.74 34.98
C SER A 242 19.87 26.00 33.90
N TYR A 243 19.16 24.92 34.27
CA TYR A 243 18.35 24.13 33.34
C TYR A 243 16.86 24.46 33.48
N PRO A 244 16.05 24.15 32.45
CA PRO A 244 14.61 24.06 32.59
C PRO A 244 14.19 23.09 33.70
N THR A 245 12.92 23.10 34.04
CA THR A 245 12.33 22.04 34.87
C THR A 245 12.32 20.75 34.05
N LEU A 246 12.97 19.71 34.55
CA LEU A 246 12.99 18.39 33.89
C LEU A 246 12.01 17.48 34.63
N VAL A 247 11.06 16.89 33.91
CA VAL A 247 10.01 16.06 34.49
C VAL A 247 9.96 14.72 33.76
N PHE A 248 10.14 13.62 34.47
CA PHE A 248 9.80 12.29 33.93
C PHE A 248 8.31 12.28 33.60
N SER A 249 7.98 12.12 32.33
CA SER A 249 6.64 12.36 31.81
C SER A 249 6.24 11.29 30.82
N THR A 250 4.94 11.18 30.64
CA THR A 250 4.30 10.49 29.52
C THR A 250 4.09 11.47 28.36
N VAL A 251 3.93 10.94 27.16
CA VAL A 251 3.53 11.69 25.97
C VAL A 251 2.11 12.24 26.12
N ASN A 252 1.16 11.45 26.65
CA ASN A 252 -0.21 11.90 26.87
C ASN A 252 -0.27 13.14 27.77
N LYS A 253 0.45 13.11 28.91
CA LYS A 253 0.57 14.27 29.80
C LYS A 253 1.09 15.52 29.10
N PHE A 254 2.08 15.39 28.21
CA PHE A 254 2.58 16.55 27.44
C PHE A 254 1.48 17.16 26.58
N PHE A 255 0.73 16.33 25.83
CA PHE A 255 -0.36 16.83 25.00
C PHE A 255 -1.53 17.38 25.83
N ASP A 256 -1.90 16.73 26.93
CA ASP A 256 -2.97 17.20 27.83
C ASP A 256 -2.64 18.59 28.40
N GLU A 257 -1.41 18.79 28.90
CA GLU A 257 -0.93 20.08 29.41
C GLU A 257 -0.82 21.14 28.30
N LEU A 258 -0.43 20.74 27.10
CA LEU A 258 -0.35 21.62 25.93
C LEU A 258 -1.73 22.08 25.48
N MET A 259 -2.71 21.16 25.39
CA MET A 259 -4.08 21.47 24.99
C MET A 259 -4.80 22.35 26.02
N ALA A 260 -4.50 22.19 27.31
CA ALA A 260 -5.01 23.07 28.37
C ALA A 260 -4.58 24.54 28.21
N LYS A 261 -3.50 24.83 27.47
CA LYS A 261 -3.01 26.20 27.22
C LYS A 261 -3.74 26.91 26.08
N ASN A 262 -4.57 26.21 25.32
CA ASN A 262 -5.36 26.75 24.19
C ASN A 262 -4.53 27.62 23.22
N LEU A 263 -3.35 27.13 22.85
CA LEU A 263 -2.41 27.84 21.97
C LEU A 263 -2.85 27.72 20.50
N PRO A 264 -2.58 28.75 19.66
CA PRO A 264 -2.85 28.67 18.24
C PRO A 264 -1.79 27.79 17.55
N PHE A 265 -2.21 26.68 16.95
CA PHE A 265 -1.35 25.83 16.12
C PHE A 265 -1.64 26.09 14.63
N PRO A 266 -0.61 26.19 13.78
CA PRO A 266 -0.81 26.25 12.34
C PRO A 266 -1.37 24.94 11.82
N VAL A 267 -2.02 24.99 10.65
CA VAL A 267 -2.48 23.80 9.92
C VAL A 267 -1.48 23.46 8.83
N VAL A 268 -1.16 22.19 8.67
CA VAL A 268 -0.41 21.62 7.55
C VAL A 268 -1.34 20.62 6.86
N HIS A 269 -1.59 20.83 5.58
CA HIS A 269 -2.42 19.97 4.72
C HIS A 269 -1.56 19.54 3.54
N ASP A 270 -0.69 18.55 3.79
CA ASP A 270 0.31 18.06 2.85
C ASP A 270 0.91 16.73 3.38
N ASP A 271 1.60 15.99 2.51
CA ASP A 271 2.47 14.88 2.90
C ASP A 271 3.72 15.40 3.63
N LEU A 272 4.29 14.55 4.49
CA LEU A 272 5.55 14.80 5.20
C LEU A 272 6.69 13.99 4.56
N GLN A 273 7.29 14.51 3.48
CA GLN A 273 8.42 13.92 2.72
C GLN A 273 9.66 14.85 2.73
N HIS A 274 10.90 14.49 2.39
CA HIS A 274 11.49 13.24 1.85
C HIS A 274 12.75 12.91 2.67
N HIS A 275 12.88 11.70 3.21
CA HIS A 275 14.07 11.32 4.00
C HIS A 275 15.01 10.32 3.28
N ALA A 276 14.44 9.25 2.72
CA ALA A 276 15.20 8.15 2.12
C ALA A 276 14.50 7.65 0.85
N SER A 277 14.53 8.47 -0.21
CA SER A 277 13.74 8.21 -1.43
C SER A 277 14.11 6.92 -2.16
N GLY A 278 15.29 6.35 -1.90
CA GLY A 278 15.69 5.05 -2.42
C GLY A 278 14.83 3.89 -1.91
N CYS A 279 14.19 4.06 -0.74
CA CYS A 279 13.36 3.05 -0.07
C CYS A 279 12.07 2.72 -0.84
N TYR A 280 11.61 3.63 -1.70
CA TYR A 280 10.39 3.45 -2.48
C TYR A 280 10.55 2.35 -3.55
N SER A 281 11.78 2.12 -4.04
CA SER A 281 12.06 1.20 -5.16
C SER A 281 13.03 0.07 -4.85
N VAL A 282 13.87 0.19 -3.82
CA VAL A 282 14.84 -0.86 -3.47
C VAL A 282 14.11 -2.11 -2.99
N HIS A 283 14.59 -3.28 -3.41
CA HIS A 283 13.98 -4.58 -3.08
C HIS A 283 12.54 -4.72 -3.60
N SER A 284 12.39 -4.80 -4.92
CA SER A 284 11.12 -5.05 -5.61
C SER A 284 10.30 -6.24 -5.09
N GLY A 285 10.97 -7.29 -4.57
CA GLY A 285 10.32 -8.50 -4.05
C GLY A 285 9.35 -8.23 -2.91
N ILE A 286 9.81 -7.64 -1.81
CA ILE A 286 8.97 -7.32 -0.63
C ILE A 286 7.81 -6.39 -0.97
N LYS A 287 8.02 -5.38 -1.83
CA LYS A 287 6.95 -4.50 -2.32
C LYS A 287 5.86 -5.28 -3.05
N LYS A 288 6.27 -6.17 -3.96
CA LYS A 288 5.34 -7.02 -4.72
C LYS A 288 4.59 -7.99 -3.82
N TRP A 289 5.28 -8.69 -2.92
CA TRP A 289 4.66 -9.63 -2.00
C TRP A 289 3.64 -8.94 -1.09
N ASN A 290 3.95 -7.76 -0.57
CA ASN A 290 3.01 -6.96 0.23
C ASN A 290 1.74 -6.65 -0.59
N ARG A 291 1.89 -6.08 -1.80
CA ARG A 291 0.74 -5.75 -2.65
C ARG A 291 -0.11 -6.98 -3.00
N GLU A 292 0.52 -8.11 -3.31
CA GLU A 292 -0.19 -9.36 -3.60
C GLU A 292 -0.92 -9.91 -2.37
N ALA A 293 -0.31 -9.85 -1.18
CA ALA A 293 -0.91 -10.33 0.05
C ALA A 293 -2.10 -9.48 0.50
N GLU A 294 -1.97 -8.15 0.48
CA GLU A 294 -3.06 -7.21 0.79
C GLU A 294 -4.28 -7.47 -0.12
N ASN A 295 -4.06 -7.48 -1.44
CA ASN A 295 -5.12 -7.69 -2.41
C ASN A 295 -5.73 -9.11 -2.33
N SER A 296 -4.91 -10.12 -2.03
CA SER A 296 -5.41 -11.49 -1.83
C SER A 296 -6.30 -11.59 -0.60
N LEU A 297 -5.93 -11.00 0.52
CA LEU A 297 -6.71 -11.04 1.76
C LEU A 297 -8.01 -10.25 1.62
N ILE A 298 -7.97 -9.02 1.10
CA ILE A 298 -9.18 -8.22 0.87
C ILE A 298 -10.16 -8.97 -0.03
N LYS A 299 -9.68 -9.60 -1.11
CA LYS A 299 -10.52 -10.42 -2.00
C LYS A 299 -11.09 -11.66 -1.28
N ALA A 300 -10.29 -12.29 -0.42
CA ALA A 300 -10.69 -13.47 0.33
C ALA A 300 -11.78 -13.16 1.36
N GLU A 301 -11.64 -12.06 2.08
CA GLU A 301 -12.63 -11.61 3.05
C GLU A 301 -13.96 -11.27 2.37
N LYS A 302 -13.92 -10.54 1.24
CA LYS A 302 -15.11 -10.20 0.46
C LYS A 302 -15.92 -11.43 0.12
N PHE A 303 -15.31 -12.40 -0.57
CA PHE A 303 -16.06 -13.58 -1.01
C PHE A 303 -16.44 -14.49 0.16
N SER A 304 -15.60 -14.65 1.19
CA SER A 304 -15.94 -15.49 2.34
C SER A 304 -17.12 -14.93 3.12
N ALA A 305 -17.19 -13.62 3.33
CA ALA A 305 -18.30 -12.98 4.03
C ALA A 305 -19.60 -13.08 3.22
N LEU A 306 -19.53 -12.86 1.89
CA LEU A 306 -20.68 -13.04 1.00
C LEU A 306 -21.15 -14.51 0.94
N ALA A 307 -20.21 -15.46 0.93
CA ALA A 307 -20.50 -16.90 0.94
C ALA A 307 -21.15 -17.32 2.26
N GLU A 308 -20.68 -16.82 3.40
CA GLU A 308 -21.29 -17.10 4.71
C GLU A 308 -22.75 -16.67 4.76
N TRP A 309 -23.05 -15.44 4.32
CA TRP A 309 -24.40 -14.90 4.30
C TRP A 309 -25.31 -15.49 3.21
N THR A 310 -24.74 -16.10 2.17
CA THR A 310 -25.51 -16.67 1.03
C THR A 310 -25.73 -18.17 1.16
N THR A 311 -24.70 -18.91 1.59
CA THR A 311 -24.66 -20.37 1.54
C THR A 311 -24.41 -21.02 2.91
N GLY A 312 -24.04 -20.23 3.92
CA GLY A 312 -23.61 -20.73 5.23
C GLY A 312 -22.17 -21.25 5.25
N GLN A 313 -21.37 -20.99 4.22
CA GLN A 313 -19.94 -21.31 4.23
C GLN A 313 -19.22 -20.48 5.28
N LYS A 314 -18.73 -21.13 6.34
CA LYS A 314 -18.11 -20.45 7.48
C LYS A 314 -16.95 -19.54 7.07
N TYR A 315 -16.93 -18.32 7.60
CA TYR A 315 -15.84 -17.37 7.45
C TYR A 315 -14.65 -17.73 8.38
N PRO A 316 -13.41 -17.86 7.85
CA PRO A 316 -12.25 -18.28 8.63
C PRO A 316 -11.58 -17.10 9.37
N ALA A 317 -12.29 -16.52 10.35
CA ALA A 317 -11.87 -15.29 11.03
C ALA A 317 -10.48 -15.38 11.69
N SER A 318 -10.20 -16.47 12.42
CA SER A 318 -8.91 -16.66 13.10
C SER A 318 -7.73 -16.70 12.14
N GLU A 319 -7.90 -17.39 11.02
CA GLU A 319 -6.88 -17.56 10.00
C GLU A 319 -6.62 -16.25 9.25
N TYR A 320 -7.67 -15.49 8.93
CA TYR A 320 -7.49 -14.15 8.34
C TYR A 320 -6.83 -13.17 9.30
N LYS A 321 -7.17 -13.21 10.60
CA LYS A 321 -6.49 -12.41 11.62
C LYS A 321 -5.00 -12.73 11.66
N GLN A 322 -4.61 -14.01 11.64
CA GLN A 322 -3.20 -14.41 11.58
C GLN A 322 -2.53 -13.95 10.28
N ALA A 323 -3.18 -14.16 9.13
CA ALA A 323 -2.63 -13.77 7.84
C ALA A 323 -2.39 -12.26 7.74
N TRP A 324 -3.32 -11.45 8.26
CA TRP A 324 -3.12 -10.01 8.33
C TRP A 324 -1.98 -9.64 9.27
N LYS A 325 -1.90 -10.22 10.47
CA LYS A 325 -0.77 -9.94 11.38
C LYS A 325 0.59 -10.22 10.73
N ASN A 326 0.71 -11.26 9.91
CA ASN A 326 1.91 -11.52 9.12
C ASN A 326 2.21 -10.40 8.11
N VAL A 327 1.20 -9.94 7.37
CA VAL A 327 1.34 -8.80 6.44
C VAL A 327 1.75 -7.54 7.20
N LEU A 328 1.02 -7.18 8.26
CA LEU A 328 1.25 -5.97 9.04
C LEU A 328 2.61 -5.94 9.74
N PHE A 329 3.09 -7.09 10.21
CA PHE A 329 4.43 -7.19 10.81
C PHE A 329 5.51 -6.85 9.79
N ASN A 330 5.39 -7.37 8.57
CA ASN A 330 6.35 -7.10 7.49
C ASN A 330 6.15 -5.74 6.80
N GLN A 331 5.17 -4.96 7.23
CA GLN A 331 5.05 -3.55 6.88
C GLN A 331 5.90 -2.64 7.77
N PHE A 332 6.60 -3.19 8.76
CA PHE A 332 7.59 -2.44 9.54
C PHE A 332 8.51 -1.65 8.62
N HIS A 333 8.85 -0.41 9.02
CA HIS A 333 9.49 0.52 8.10
C HIS A 333 10.79 -0.02 7.50
N ASP A 334 11.67 -0.70 8.24
CA ASP A 334 12.90 -1.29 7.65
C ASP A 334 12.69 -2.55 6.79
N ILE A 335 11.62 -3.30 7.04
CA ILE A 335 11.30 -4.49 6.24
C ILE A 335 10.74 -4.02 4.90
N LEU A 336 9.67 -3.21 4.93
CA LEU A 336 8.99 -2.81 3.71
C LEU A 336 9.78 -1.79 2.90
N ALA A 337 10.61 -0.94 3.54
CA ALA A 337 11.53 -0.05 2.85
C ALA A 337 12.62 -0.79 2.07
N GLY A 338 12.87 -2.07 2.33
CA GLY A 338 13.91 -2.81 1.62
C GLY A 338 15.32 -2.52 2.16
N THR A 339 15.43 -2.20 3.45
CA THR A 339 16.64 -1.72 4.12
C THR A 339 17.24 -2.68 5.17
N SER A 340 16.69 -3.88 5.28
CA SER A 340 17.19 -4.98 6.13
C SER A 340 18.25 -5.87 5.45
N ILE A 341 18.84 -6.78 6.22
CA ILE A 341 19.75 -7.83 5.70
C ILE A 341 19.01 -8.87 4.84
N GLU A 342 19.74 -9.57 3.96
CA GLU A 342 19.17 -10.55 3.02
C GLU A 342 18.30 -11.63 3.69
N ALA A 343 18.79 -12.22 4.79
CA ALA A 343 18.07 -13.28 5.53
C ALA A 343 16.71 -12.83 6.08
N ALA A 344 16.54 -11.54 6.41
CA ALA A 344 15.26 -11.01 6.87
C ALA A 344 14.17 -11.08 5.79
N TYR A 345 14.55 -10.98 4.51
CA TYR A 345 13.57 -11.10 3.41
C TYR A 345 13.19 -12.54 3.11
N GLU A 346 13.99 -13.52 3.50
CA GLU A 346 13.58 -14.92 3.46
C GLU A 346 12.43 -15.17 4.44
N ASP A 347 12.54 -14.65 5.68
CA ASP A 347 11.45 -14.69 6.66
C ASP A 347 10.22 -13.93 6.15
N ALA A 348 10.41 -12.71 5.62
CA ALA A 348 9.31 -11.90 5.12
C ALA A 348 8.58 -12.58 3.96
N ARG A 349 9.30 -13.20 3.03
CA ARG A 349 8.75 -13.99 1.92
C ARG A 349 7.86 -15.11 2.44
N ASP A 350 8.34 -15.85 3.44
CA ASP A 350 7.64 -17.03 3.97
C ASP A 350 6.36 -16.61 4.72
N MET A 351 6.41 -15.52 5.51
CA MET A 351 5.23 -14.95 6.19
C MET A 351 4.17 -14.43 5.21
N HIS A 352 4.58 -13.74 4.14
CA HIS A 352 3.67 -13.35 3.06
C HIS A 352 3.11 -14.56 2.29
N GLY A 353 3.95 -15.58 2.09
CA GLY A 353 3.56 -16.86 1.51
C GLY A 353 2.45 -17.55 2.30
N GLU A 354 2.56 -17.58 3.63
CA GLU A 354 1.51 -18.08 4.52
C GLU A 354 0.22 -17.26 4.38
N ALA A 355 0.32 -15.93 4.44
CA ALA A 355 -0.84 -15.04 4.32
C ALA A 355 -1.60 -15.25 3.00
N MET A 356 -0.87 -15.30 1.88
CA MET A 356 -1.44 -15.60 0.57
C MET A 356 -2.03 -17.01 0.48
N SER A 357 -1.42 -18.00 1.13
CA SER A 357 -1.91 -19.38 1.17
C SER A 357 -3.24 -19.48 1.92
N ILE A 358 -3.36 -18.80 3.06
CA ILE A 358 -4.62 -18.68 3.81
C ILE A 358 -5.69 -17.99 2.96
N ALA A 359 -5.36 -16.86 2.35
CA ALA A 359 -6.27 -16.10 1.48
C ALA A 359 -6.81 -16.98 0.33
N LYS A 360 -5.93 -17.68 -0.39
CA LYS A 360 -6.28 -18.57 -1.51
C LYS A 360 -7.19 -19.72 -1.07
N ARG A 361 -6.96 -20.33 0.10
CA ARG A 361 -7.85 -21.37 0.64
C ARG A 361 -9.24 -20.82 0.92
N GLY A 362 -9.33 -19.67 1.59
CA GLY A 362 -10.60 -19.04 1.93
C GLY A 362 -11.40 -18.64 0.67
N VAL A 363 -10.76 -17.98 -0.29
CA VAL A 363 -11.36 -17.70 -1.62
C VAL A 363 -11.88 -18.97 -2.26
N ASN A 364 -11.08 -20.04 -2.31
CA ASN A 364 -11.49 -21.27 -2.97
C ASN A 364 -12.75 -21.87 -2.33
N TYR A 365 -12.82 -21.95 -0.99
CA TYR A 365 -14.03 -22.42 -0.31
C TYR A 365 -15.23 -21.53 -0.58
N ALA A 366 -15.06 -20.22 -0.51
CA ALA A 366 -16.13 -19.25 -0.75
C ALA A 366 -16.69 -19.36 -2.18
N ILE A 367 -15.81 -19.33 -3.18
CA ILE A 367 -16.16 -19.37 -4.60
C ILE A 367 -16.80 -20.70 -4.97
N GLN A 368 -16.26 -21.84 -4.53
CA GLN A 368 -16.84 -23.16 -4.77
C GLN A 368 -18.23 -23.28 -4.13
N SER A 369 -18.41 -22.73 -2.92
CA SER A 369 -19.70 -22.75 -2.24
C SER A 369 -20.75 -21.91 -2.99
N LEU A 370 -20.35 -20.74 -3.49
CA LEU A 370 -21.20 -19.87 -4.29
C LEU A 370 -21.51 -20.48 -5.67
N SER A 371 -20.50 -21.00 -6.39
CA SER A 371 -20.67 -21.58 -7.73
C SER A 371 -21.61 -22.77 -7.71
N TRP A 372 -21.48 -23.66 -6.72
CA TRP A 372 -22.32 -24.84 -6.55
C TRP A 372 -23.79 -24.54 -6.20
N ARG A 373 -24.12 -23.26 -5.97
CA ARG A 373 -25.50 -22.81 -5.79
C ARG A 373 -26.09 -22.17 -7.04
N ILE A 374 -25.35 -22.05 -8.13
CA ILE A 374 -25.86 -21.52 -9.40
C ILE A 374 -26.63 -22.61 -10.15
N ASP A 375 -27.83 -22.31 -10.67
CA ASP A 375 -28.56 -23.25 -11.53
C ASP A 375 -27.92 -23.28 -12.93
N ILE A 376 -27.27 -24.39 -13.27
CA ILE A 376 -26.60 -24.60 -14.55
C ILE A 376 -27.24 -25.81 -15.24
N GLU A 377 -27.84 -25.57 -16.41
CA GLU A 377 -28.54 -26.60 -17.16
C GLU A 377 -27.61 -27.68 -17.72
N GLU A 378 -28.15 -28.88 -17.92
CA GLU A 378 -27.42 -29.95 -18.59
C GLU A 378 -27.48 -29.74 -20.10
N GLU A 379 -26.31 -29.58 -20.72
CA GLU A 379 -26.14 -29.61 -22.16
C GLU A 379 -24.96 -30.51 -22.54
N LYS A 380 -25.16 -31.42 -23.51
CA LYS A 380 -24.16 -32.40 -23.90
C LYS A 380 -22.88 -31.70 -24.41
N GLY A 381 -21.77 -31.98 -23.73
CA GLY A 381 -20.45 -31.46 -24.11
C GLY A 381 -20.19 -30.02 -23.67
N MET A 382 -21.14 -29.37 -22.99
CA MET A 382 -20.96 -28.02 -22.45
C MET A 382 -19.92 -28.01 -21.32
N LYS A 383 -19.13 -26.93 -21.27
CA LYS A 383 -18.22 -26.63 -20.15
C LYS A 383 -18.55 -25.24 -19.60
N PRO A 384 -19.22 -25.12 -18.45
CA PRO A 384 -19.51 -23.83 -17.85
C PRO A 384 -18.27 -23.24 -17.18
N ILE A 385 -18.15 -21.93 -17.26
CA ILE A 385 -17.09 -21.10 -16.67
C ILE A 385 -17.79 -20.00 -15.88
N VAL A 386 -17.62 -20.00 -14.56
CA VAL A 386 -18.19 -18.96 -13.69
C VAL A 386 -17.11 -17.96 -13.36
N ILE A 387 -17.41 -16.68 -13.53
CA ILE A 387 -16.45 -15.60 -13.29
C ILE A 387 -17.02 -14.66 -12.22
N PHE A 388 -16.25 -14.45 -11.15
CA PHE A 388 -16.62 -13.64 -9.99
C PHE A 388 -15.85 -12.32 -9.99
N ASN A 389 -16.59 -11.21 -9.91
CA ASN A 389 -16.08 -9.86 -9.84
C ASN A 389 -15.96 -9.38 -8.37
N PRO A 390 -14.76 -9.04 -7.87
CA PRO A 390 -14.54 -8.55 -6.51
C PRO A 390 -14.76 -7.04 -6.33
N HIS A 391 -15.20 -6.33 -7.37
CA HIS A 391 -15.30 -4.87 -7.39
C HIS A 391 -16.73 -4.38 -7.21
N SER A 392 -16.93 -3.22 -6.61
CA SER A 392 -18.26 -2.65 -6.36
C SER A 392 -18.91 -1.98 -7.57
N TRP A 393 -18.35 -2.18 -8.77
CA TRP A 393 -18.83 -1.68 -10.06
C TRP A 393 -18.83 -2.80 -11.10
N ASN A 394 -19.55 -2.60 -12.21
CA ASN A 394 -19.53 -3.54 -13.32
C ASN A 394 -18.16 -3.50 -14.02
N SER A 395 -17.54 -4.66 -14.21
CA SER A 395 -16.21 -4.75 -14.81
C SER A 395 -16.27 -5.36 -16.21
N THR A 396 -15.52 -4.78 -17.13
CA THR A 396 -15.27 -5.31 -18.48
C THR A 396 -13.78 -5.60 -18.61
N VAL A 397 -13.40 -6.87 -18.48
CA VAL A 397 -12.00 -7.28 -18.28
C VAL A 397 -11.66 -8.51 -19.11
N ASN A 398 -10.37 -8.65 -19.45
CA ASN A 398 -9.88 -9.87 -20.06
C ASN A 398 -9.81 -11.01 -19.02
N VAL A 399 -10.30 -12.19 -19.40
CA VAL A 399 -10.19 -13.41 -18.62
C VAL A 399 -9.47 -14.46 -19.44
N GLU A 400 -8.43 -15.06 -18.85
CA GLU A 400 -7.71 -16.17 -19.46
C GLU A 400 -7.90 -17.44 -18.62
N GLN A 401 -8.47 -18.48 -19.22
CA GLN A 401 -8.83 -19.73 -18.53
C GLN A 401 -8.19 -20.93 -19.22
N GLU A 402 -7.50 -21.75 -18.43
CA GLU A 402 -6.98 -23.03 -18.88
C GLU A 402 -8.09 -24.09 -18.92
N ILE A 403 -8.29 -24.70 -20.08
CA ILE A 403 -9.36 -25.66 -20.36
C ILE A 403 -8.83 -26.94 -21.01
N GLY A 404 -9.41 -28.07 -20.64
CA GLY A 404 -9.09 -29.37 -21.23
C GLY A 404 -10.00 -29.71 -22.42
N GLY A 405 -9.46 -30.41 -23.42
CA GLY A 405 -10.24 -31.02 -24.50
C GLY A 405 -11.11 -30.04 -25.31
N LEU A 406 -10.59 -28.85 -25.60
CA LEU A 406 -11.21 -27.88 -26.51
C LEU A 406 -11.21 -28.43 -27.93
N LYS A 407 -12.33 -28.30 -28.65
CA LYS A 407 -12.49 -28.77 -30.04
C LYS A 407 -12.65 -27.58 -30.99
N LEU A 408 -12.59 -27.86 -32.30
CA LEU A 408 -12.70 -26.83 -33.33
C LEU A 408 -14.11 -26.19 -33.36
N GLU A 409 -15.14 -26.99 -33.10
CA GLU A 409 -16.56 -26.58 -33.12
C GLU A 409 -17.04 -25.95 -31.80
N ASP A 410 -16.14 -25.79 -30.83
CA ASP A 410 -16.45 -25.21 -29.53
C ASP A 410 -16.49 -23.67 -29.67
N ILE A 411 -17.65 -23.08 -29.36
CA ILE A 411 -17.81 -21.62 -29.23
C ILE A 411 -18.04 -21.24 -27.77
N LEU A 412 -17.70 -20.01 -27.42
CA LEU A 412 -18.03 -19.43 -26.12
C LEU A 412 -19.35 -18.65 -26.23
N VAL A 413 -20.29 -18.92 -25.33
CA VAL A 413 -21.53 -18.14 -25.18
C VAL A 413 -21.66 -17.62 -23.76
N ASP A 414 -22.43 -16.56 -23.57
CA ASP A 414 -22.86 -16.09 -22.25
C ASP A 414 -24.06 -16.89 -21.72
N GLU A 415 -24.59 -16.50 -20.56
CA GLU A 415 -25.74 -17.13 -19.91
C GLU A 415 -27.02 -17.08 -20.75
N GLU A 416 -27.14 -16.10 -21.65
CA GLU A 416 -28.28 -15.91 -22.55
C GLU A 416 -28.10 -16.67 -23.88
N GLY A 417 -26.95 -17.31 -24.08
CA GLY A 417 -26.61 -18.03 -25.32
C GLY A 417 -26.05 -17.13 -26.42
N ASN A 418 -25.72 -15.87 -26.12
CA ASN A 418 -25.08 -14.97 -27.09
C ASN A 418 -23.62 -15.36 -27.23
N GLN A 419 -23.13 -15.49 -28.47
CA GLN A 419 -21.74 -15.84 -28.72
C GLN A 419 -20.79 -14.68 -28.37
N VAL A 420 -19.72 -15.01 -27.65
CA VAL A 420 -18.66 -14.10 -27.20
C VAL A 420 -17.38 -14.41 -27.97
N PRO A 421 -16.58 -13.39 -28.38
CA PRO A 421 -15.27 -13.63 -28.98
C PRO A 421 -14.39 -14.49 -28.06
N MET A 422 -13.85 -15.57 -28.61
CA MET A 422 -12.93 -16.47 -27.93
C MET A 422 -11.65 -16.61 -28.76
N GLN A 423 -10.51 -16.54 -28.10
CA GLN A 423 -9.20 -16.71 -28.72
C GLN A 423 -8.41 -17.76 -27.93
N VAL A 424 -7.81 -18.72 -28.63
CA VAL A 424 -6.83 -19.63 -28.01
C VAL A 424 -5.49 -18.89 -27.90
N VAL A 425 -4.91 -18.87 -26.71
CA VAL A 425 -3.65 -18.19 -26.39
C VAL A 425 -2.62 -19.20 -25.86
N GLN A 426 -1.38 -18.75 -25.63
CA GLN A 426 -0.33 -19.64 -25.14
C GLN A 426 -0.73 -20.27 -23.79
N SER A 427 -0.83 -21.60 -23.79
CA SER A 427 -1.04 -22.40 -22.59
C SER A 427 0.16 -22.29 -21.65
N GLN A 428 -0.11 -22.21 -20.35
CA GLN A 428 0.91 -22.33 -19.30
C GLN A 428 1.46 -23.76 -19.20
N ALA A 429 0.68 -24.74 -19.64
CA ALA A 429 1.10 -26.12 -19.74
C ALA A 429 1.63 -26.44 -21.15
N THR A 430 2.86 -26.97 -21.21
CA THR A 430 3.44 -27.56 -22.45
C THR A 430 3.06 -29.04 -22.62
N ALA A 431 2.12 -29.54 -21.82
CA ALA A 431 1.57 -30.88 -21.95
C ALA A 431 0.36 -30.89 -22.91
N GLY A 432 0.23 -31.94 -23.73
CA GLY A 432 -0.91 -32.08 -24.64
C GLY A 432 -2.26 -32.18 -23.92
N GLY A 433 -3.33 -31.77 -24.59
CA GLY A 433 -4.71 -31.87 -24.08
C GLY A 433 -5.20 -30.67 -23.24
N ARG A 434 -4.35 -29.66 -23.03
CA ARG A 434 -4.70 -28.38 -22.40
C ARG A 434 -4.60 -27.25 -23.43
N SER A 435 -5.54 -26.34 -23.36
CA SER A 435 -5.57 -25.10 -24.13
C SER A 435 -5.92 -23.98 -23.19
N ARG A 436 -5.42 -22.77 -23.45
CA ARG A 436 -5.80 -21.58 -22.71
C ARG A 436 -6.66 -20.71 -23.62
N ILE A 437 -7.82 -20.32 -23.14
CA ILE A 437 -8.70 -19.40 -23.87
C ILE A 437 -8.63 -18.02 -23.24
N SER A 438 -8.80 -17.00 -24.07
CA SER A 438 -8.91 -15.59 -23.68
C SER A 438 -10.21 -15.03 -24.25
N PHE A 439 -10.92 -14.23 -23.46
CA PHE A 439 -12.14 -13.53 -23.86
C PHE A 439 -12.37 -12.29 -22.97
N ILE A 440 -13.23 -11.37 -23.41
CA ILE A 440 -13.64 -10.22 -22.61
C ILE A 440 -14.92 -10.58 -21.84
N ALA A 441 -14.85 -10.52 -20.52
CA ALA A 441 -15.97 -10.79 -19.63
C ALA A 441 -16.59 -9.47 -19.17
N ASN A 442 -17.91 -9.35 -19.33
CA ASN A 442 -18.73 -8.30 -18.74
C ASN A 442 -19.36 -8.85 -17.45
N LEU A 443 -19.01 -8.30 -16.30
CA LEU A 443 -19.33 -8.83 -14.99
C LEU A 443 -20.16 -7.82 -14.17
N PRO A 444 -21.23 -8.24 -13.50
CA PRO A 444 -21.97 -7.38 -12.59
C PRO A 444 -21.12 -6.99 -11.38
N SER A 445 -21.44 -5.85 -10.75
CA SER A 445 -20.79 -5.39 -9.53
C SER A 445 -20.90 -6.40 -8.40
N MET A 446 -19.78 -6.66 -7.73
CA MET A 446 -19.61 -7.55 -6.59
C MET A 446 -20.45 -8.80 -6.77
N GLY A 447 -20.21 -9.52 -7.86
CA GLY A 447 -21.18 -10.46 -8.42
C GLY A 447 -20.49 -11.49 -9.30
N TYR A 448 -21.28 -12.22 -10.08
CA TYR A 448 -20.75 -13.22 -10.98
C TYR A 448 -21.59 -13.37 -12.25
N ARG A 449 -20.99 -14.01 -13.25
CA ARG A 449 -21.65 -14.37 -14.50
C ARG A 449 -21.13 -15.72 -15.02
N VAL A 450 -22.04 -16.55 -15.53
CA VAL A 450 -21.72 -17.81 -16.19
C VAL A 450 -21.50 -17.56 -17.69
N TYR A 451 -20.40 -18.11 -18.19
CA TYR A 451 -20.13 -18.32 -19.60
C TYR A 451 -20.08 -19.82 -19.87
N LYS A 452 -20.32 -20.24 -21.11
CA LYS A 452 -20.41 -21.66 -21.47
C LYS A 452 -19.64 -21.89 -22.75
N ILE A 453 -18.76 -22.88 -22.75
CA ILE A 453 -18.27 -23.45 -24.00
C ILE A 453 -19.29 -24.49 -24.45
N VAL A 454 -19.82 -24.34 -25.66
CA VAL A 454 -20.83 -25.21 -26.26
C VAL A 454 -20.41 -25.61 -27.66
N GLN A 455 -20.87 -26.78 -28.12
CA GLN A 455 -20.59 -27.25 -29.48
C GLN A 455 -21.66 -26.71 -30.44
N ARG A 456 -21.26 -25.99 -31.48
CA ARG A 456 -22.17 -25.53 -32.54
C ARG A 456 -21.50 -25.72 -33.90
N GLU A 457 -22.26 -26.20 -34.89
CA GLU A 457 -21.71 -26.46 -36.23
C GLU A 457 -21.25 -25.17 -36.94
N THR A 458 -21.88 -24.04 -36.63
CA THR A 458 -21.51 -22.72 -37.13
C THR A 458 -21.54 -21.69 -36.01
N GLY A 459 -20.50 -20.86 -35.94
CA GLY A 459 -20.40 -19.71 -35.06
C GLY A 459 -20.23 -18.42 -35.86
N LYS A 460 -20.61 -17.30 -35.26
CA LYS A 460 -20.28 -15.95 -35.73
C LYS A 460 -18.76 -15.78 -35.76
N GLU A 461 -18.26 -15.23 -36.86
CA GLU A 461 -16.86 -14.80 -36.96
C GLU A 461 -16.67 -13.42 -36.31
N PHE A 462 -15.52 -13.23 -35.68
CA PHE A 462 -15.14 -11.97 -35.05
C PHE A 462 -13.87 -11.43 -35.71
N THR A 463 -13.82 -10.11 -35.90
CA THR A 463 -12.68 -9.45 -36.52
C THR A 463 -11.61 -9.14 -35.48
N SER A 464 -10.37 -9.48 -35.79
CA SER A 464 -9.20 -9.02 -35.04
C SER A 464 -8.92 -7.54 -35.29
N ILE A 465 -8.22 -6.91 -34.35
CA ILE A 465 -7.63 -5.58 -34.57
C ILE A 465 -6.58 -5.63 -35.70
N LYS A 466 -6.19 -4.48 -36.28
CA LYS A 466 -5.05 -4.49 -37.21
C LYS A 466 -3.76 -4.63 -36.41
N ALA A 467 -2.88 -5.52 -36.85
CA ALA A 467 -1.60 -5.74 -36.19
C ALA A 467 -0.49 -6.08 -37.21
N SER A 468 0.73 -5.69 -36.88
CA SER A 468 1.98 -6.12 -37.53
C SER A 468 3.03 -6.40 -36.46
N ASP A 469 4.24 -6.78 -36.85
CA ASP A 469 5.36 -6.93 -35.90
C ASP A 469 5.67 -5.64 -35.11
N THR A 470 5.28 -4.48 -35.62
CA THR A 470 5.63 -3.16 -35.07
C THR A 470 4.45 -2.25 -34.80
N SER A 471 3.21 -2.71 -35.02
CA SER A 471 2.04 -1.86 -34.78
C SER A 471 0.82 -2.63 -34.32
N LEU A 472 0.04 -2.00 -33.44
CA LEU A 472 -1.27 -2.46 -32.96
C LEU A 472 -2.28 -1.34 -33.16
N GLU A 473 -3.43 -1.61 -33.75
CA GLU A 473 -4.46 -0.61 -34.01
C GLU A 473 -5.87 -1.16 -33.77
N ASN A 474 -6.51 -0.69 -32.69
CA ASN A 474 -7.92 -0.92 -32.40
C ASN A 474 -8.75 0.32 -32.80
N HIS A 475 -9.99 0.41 -32.30
CA HIS A 475 -10.88 1.52 -32.62
C HIS A 475 -10.54 2.82 -31.87
N HIS A 476 -9.82 2.74 -30.75
CA HIS A 476 -9.38 3.89 -29.95
C HIS A 476 -7.99 4.38 -30.37
N PHE A 477 -7.01 3.47 -30.45
CA PHE A 477 -5.60 3.82 -30.53
C PHE A 477 -4.89 3.13 -31.67
N ARG A 478 -3.81 3.77 -32.14
CA ARG A 478 -2.74 3.14 -32.91
C ARG A 478 -1.44 3.28 -32.16
N VAL A 479 -0.81 2.15 -31.84
CA VAL A 479 0.50 2.08 -31.17
C VAL A 479 1.55 1.62 -32.18
N VAL A 480 2.70 2.29 -32.21
CA VAL A 480 3.84 1.93 -33.05
C VAL A 480 5.07 1.69 -32.19
N ILE A 481 5.76 0.58 -32.46
CA ILE A 481 7.00 0.17 -31.78
C ILE A 481 8.12 0.18 -32.81
N ASP A 482 9.22 0.85 -32.49
CA ASP A 482 10.39 0.87 -33.35
C ASP A 482 11.10 -0.49 -33.37
N GLN A 483 11.39 -1.01 -34.56
CA GLN A 483 11.95 -2.35 -34.74
C GLN A 483 13.37 -2.49 -34.16
N GLN A 484 14.15 -1.41 -34.14
CA GLN A 484 15.57 -1.44 -33.75
C GLN A 484 15.76 -1.23 -32.25
N THR A 485 15.00 -0.32 -31.67
CA THR A 485 15.09 0.05 -30.25
C THR A 485 14.11 -0.73 -29.39
N GLY A 486 12.96 -1.14 -29.94
CA GLY A 486 11.85 -1.75 -29.19
C GLY A 486 11.02 -0.73 -28.42
N PHE A 487 11.25 0.56 -28.59
CA PHE A 487 10.54 1.61 -27.87
C PHE A 487 9.22 1.93 -28.55
N VAL A 488 8.21 2.34 -27.76
CA VAL A 488 6.95 2.84 -28.30
C VAL A 488 7.19 4.24 -28.84
N THR A 489 7.06 4.45 -30.15
CA THR A 489 7.33 5.75 -30.79
C THR A 489 6.08 6.58 -31.04
N SER A 490 4.90 5.97 -30.96
CA SER A 490 3.61 6.64 -31.15
C SER A 490 2.53 5.90 -30.38
N ILE A 491 1.68 6.67 -29.69
CA ILE A 491 0.35 6.25 -29.22
C ILE A 491 -0.60 7.33 -29.73
N PHE A 492 -1.22 7.06 -30.88
CA PHE A 492 -2.13 7.98 -31.53
C PHE A 492 -3.58 7.69 -31.13
N ASP A 493 -4.27 8.68 -30.56
CA ASP A 493 -5.71 8.63 -30.32
C ASP A 493 -6.46 8.93 -31.64
N LYS A 494 -7.22 7.93 -32.11
CA LYS A 494 -7.95 7.98 -33.37
C LYS A 494 -9.26 8.76 -33.27
N GLN A 495 -9.82 8.92 -32.08
CA GLN A 495 -11.05 9.66 -31.83
C GLN A 495 -10.76 11.15 -31.68
N LYS A 496 -9.69 11.50 -30.95
CA LYS A 496 -9.25 12.89 -30.74
C LYS A 496 -8.26 13.39 -31.78
N HIS A 497 -7.79 12.51 -32.66
CA HIS A 497 -6.84 12.82 -33.73
C HIS A 497 -5.56 13.50 -33.22
N LEU A 498 -5.00 13.00 -32.12
CA LEU A 498 -3.80 13.56 -31.49
C LEU A 498 -2.77 12.47 -31.15
N GLU A 499 -1.50 12.88 -31.09
CA GLU A 499 -0.39 12.06 -30.61
C GLU A 499 -0.18 12.33 -29.12
N ILE A 500 -0.08 11.27 -28.33
CA ILE A 500 -0.01 11.39 -26.86
C ILE A 500 1.45 11.59 -26.42
N LEU A 501 2.40 10.99 -27.16
CA LEU A 501 3.79 10.96 -26.77
C LEU A 501 4.59 12.14 -27.35
N GLY A 502 5.44 12.73 -26.52
CA GLY A 502 6.40 13.77 -26.93
C GLY A 502 7.72 13.20 -27.47
N GLY A 503 7.86 11.88 -27.48
CA GLY A 503 9.06 11.15 -27.89
C GLY A 503 8.91 9.64 -27.62
N PRO A 504 9.97 8.84 -27.80
CA PRO A 504 9.87 7.40 -27.55
C PRO A 504 9.59 7.10 -26.07
N ALA A 505 8.64 6.22 -25.80
CA ALA A 505 8.13 5.85 -24.48
C ALA A 505 8.29 4.34 -24.20
N ALA A 506 7.89 3.94 -22.98
CA ALA A 506 8.15 2.60 -22.44
C ALA A 506 9.64 2.23 -22.52
N ARG A 507 10.52 3.25 -22.39
CA ARG A 507 11.96 3.12 -22.56
C ARG A 507 12.61 2.56 -21.31
N PRO A 508 13.24 1.37 -21.36
CA PRO A 508 14.07 0.86 -20.27
C PRO A 508 15.43 1.57 -20.20
N VAL A 509 15.54 2.54 -19.29
CA VAL A 509 16.73 3.36 -19.06
C VAL A 509 17.46 2.88 -17.80
N VAL A 510 18.74 2.56 -17.93
CA VAL A 510 19.62 2.17 -16.83
C VAL A 510 20.30 3.39 -16.26
N ILE A 511 20.27 3.54 -14.95
CA ILE A 511 20.87 4.65 -14.20
C ILE A 511 22.06 4.13 -13.38
N ASN A 512 23.14 4.90 -13.31
CA ASN A 512 24.22 4.68 -12.34
C ASN A 512 23.71 4.99 -10.93
N ASP A 513 23.78 4.02 -10.03
CA ASP A 513 23.36 4.20 -8.65
C ASP A 513 24.37 3.57 -7.69
N HIS A 514 25.27 4.42 -7.20
CA HIS A 514 26.25 4.07 -6.17
C HIS A 514 25.84 4.56 -4.78
N SER A 515 24.60 5.01 -4.62
CA SER A 515 24.10 5.41 -3.31
C SER A 515 23.93 4.19 -2.40
N ASP A 516 23.87 4.45 -1.10
CA ASP A 516 23.58 3.44 -0.10
C ASP A 516 22.17 2.83 -0.30
N THR A 517 21.81 1.81 0.49
CA THR A 517 20.52 1.12 0.33
C THR A 517 19.33 2.09 0.45
N TRP A 518 19.42 3.05 1.34
CA TRP A 518 18.39 4.07 1.60
C TRP A 518 18.38 5.23 0.60
N SER A 519 19.50 5.46 -0.09
CA SER A 519 19.78 6.65 -0.89
C SER A 519 19.70 7.96 -0.10
N HIS A 520 20.35 8.00 1.06
CA HIS A 520 20.38 9.22 1.88
C HIS A 520 20.93 10.41 1.08
N ASN A 521 20.21 11.54 1.13
CA ASN A 521 20.52 12.77 0.39
C ASN A 521 20.49 12.66 -1.14
N VAL A 522 19.98 11.56 -1.70
CA VAL A 522 19.78 11.41 -3.14
C VAL A 522 18.27 11.42 -3.42
N LEU A 523 17.80 12.56 -3.93
CA LEU A 523 16.39 12.75 -4.27
C LEU A 523 16.09 12.48 -5.74
N GLN A 524 17.11 12.48 -6.61
CA GLN A 524 16.96 12.32 -8.06
C GLN A 524 17.96 11.30 -8.61
N PHE A 525 17.49 10.38 -9.46
CA PHE A 525 18.31 9.37 -10.14
C PHE A 525 18.49 9.71 -11.63
N ASN A 526 19.37 10.69 -11.92
CA ASN A 526 19.55 11.26 -13.27
C ASN A 526 20.78 10.73 -14.03
N GLY A 527 21.62 9.91 -13.40
CA GLY A 527 22.90 9.46 -13.95
C GLY A 527 22.77 8.37 -15.02
N GLU A 528 22.10 8.65 -16.15
CA GLU A 528 21.86 7.68 -17.22
C GLU A 528 23.16 6.98 -17.67
N ALA A 529 23.17 5.65 -17.58
CA ALA A 529 24.26 4.79 -18.02
C ALA A 529 24.03 4.20 -19.43
N GLY A 530 22.77 4.14 -19.86
CA GLY A 530 22.37 3.66 -21.19
C GLY A 530 20.95 3.12 -21.20
N THR A 531 20.56 2.48 -22.29
CA THR A 531 19.23 1.88 -22.46
C THR A 531 19.35 0.45 -22.94
N PHE A 532 18.34 -0.37 -22.70
CA PHE A 532 18.27 -1.68 -23.35
C PHE A 532 18.14 -1.49 -24.87
N LYS A 533 18.63 -2.48 -25.62
CA LYS A 533 18.55 -2.52 -27.08
C LYS A 533 17.76 -3.74 -27.52
N ALA A 534 16.77 -3.55 -28.38
CA ALA A 534 15.96 -4.66 -28.86
C ALA A 534 16.78 -5.65 -29.69
N THR A 535 16.61 -6.93 -29.40
CA THR A 535 17.10 -8.06 -30.19
C THR A 535 15.98 -8.73 -30.98
N SER A 536 14.72 -8.54 -30.56
CA SER A 536 13.54 -9.01 -31.29
C SER A 536 12.33 -8.13 -31.00
N VAL A 537 11.58 -7.78 -32.04
CA VAL A 537 10.25 -7.16 -31.96
C VAL A 537 9.35 -7.95 -32.91
N LYS A 538 8.34 -8.65 -32.37
CA LYS A 538 7.50 -9.59 -33.12
C LYS A 538 6.07 -9.62 -32.62
N LEU A 539 5.12 -9.79 -33.54
CA LEU A 539 3.75 -10.15 -33.23
C LEU A 539 3.71 -11.64 -32.81
N VAL A 540 3.41 -11.90 -31.53
CA VAL A 540 3.44 -13.26 -30.96
C VAL A 540 2.06 -13.85 -30.72
N GLU A 541 1.04 -13.00 -30.56
CA GLU A 541 -0.36 -13.42 -30.48
C GLU A 541 -1.21 -12.50 -31.36
N HIS A 542 -2.16 -13.07 -32.10
CA HIS A 542 -3.09 -12.32 -32.93
C HIS A 542 -4.41 -13.06 -33.07
N GLY A 543 -5.50 -12.41 -32.67
CA GLY A 543 -6.83 -12.99 -32.77
C GLY A 543 -7.95 -12.00 -32.42
N PRO A 544 -9.20 -12.48 -32.35
CA PRO A 544 -10.38 -11.63 -32.23
C PRO A 544 -10.51 -10.93 -30.87
N VAL A 545 -9.75 -11.35 -29.86
CA VAL A 545 -9.83 -10.78 -28.50
C VAL A 545 -8.69 -9.79 -28.28
N LYS A 546 -7.45 -10.21 -28.58
CA LYS A 546 -6.25 -9.41 -28.36
C LYS A 546 -5.15 -9.73 -29.36
N SER A 547 -4.24 -8.78 -29.53
CA SER A 547 -2.95 -9.01 -30.18
C SER A 547 -1.81 -8.55 -29.27
N VAL A 548 -0.66 -9.23 -29.39
CA VAL A 548 0.50 -9.02 -28.51
C VAL A 548 1.77 -8.86 -29.34
N ILE A 549 2.46 -7.74 -29.18
CA ILE A 549 3.83 -7.56 -29.67
C ILE A 549 4.80 -7.83 -28.52
N ARG A 550 5.73 -8.77 -28.72
CA ARG A 550 6.82 -9.06 -27.80
C ARG A 550 8.09 -8.34 -28.23
N VAL A 551 8.61 -7.52 -27.33
CA VAL A 551 9.95 -6.94 -27.41
C VAL A 551 10.88 -7.70 -26.48
N ILE A 552 11.96 -8.24 -27.02
CA ILE A 552 13.08 -8.79 -26.24
C ILE A 552 14.25 -7.83 -26.44
N SER A 553 14.87 -7.41 -25.34
CA SER A 553 15.95 -6.44 -25.33
C SER A 553 17.00 -6.77 -24.28
N ASP A 554 18.23 -6.30 -24.49
CA ASP A 554 19.37 -6.58 -23.62
C ASP A 554 20.13 -5.31 -23.22
N TYR A 555 20.70 -5.33 -22.01
CA TYR A 555 21.70 -4.38 -21.52
C TYR A 555 22.73 -5.12 -20.67
N GLY A 556 24.00 -5.05 -21.03
CA GLY A 556 25.06 -5.73 -20.28
C GLY A 556 24.81 -7.24 -20.19
N LYS A 557 24.56 -7.75 -18.98
CA LYS A 557 24.24 -9.16 -18.69
C LYS A 557 22.74 -9.38 -18.45
N SER A 558 21.93 -8.34 -18.61
CA SER A 558 20.51 -8.32 -18.27
C SER A 558 19.63 -8.39 -19.52
N THR A 559 18.50 -9.08 -19.41
CA THR A 559 17.51 -9.23 -20.48
C THR A 559 16.14 -8.78 -20.00
N LEU A 560 15.41 -8.04 -20.83
CA LEU A 560 14.05 -7.59 -20.58
C LEU A 560 13.13 -8.06 -21.73
N VAL A 561 12.02 -8.70 -21.34
CA VAL A 561 10.90 -9.05 -22.22
C VAL A 561 9.71 -8.18 -21.87
N GLN A 562 9.17 -7.45 -22.85
CA GLN A 562 7.95 -6.64 -22.74
C GLN A 562 6.91 -7.15 -23.75
N ASP A 563 5.76 -7.61 -23.24
CA ASP A 563 4.63 -8.06 -24.06
C ASP A 563 3.52 -6.99 -24.07
N PHE A 564 3.51 -6.17 -25.12
CA PHE A 564 2.54 -5.11 -25.35
C PHE A 564 1.24 -5.70 -25.89
N THR A 565 0.18 -5.65 -25.09
CA THR A 565 -1.12 -6.24 -25.38
C THR A 565 -2.15 -5.16 -25.69
N MET A 566 -2.77 -5.26 -26.86
CA MET A 566 -3.93 -4.44 -27.22
C MET A 566 -5.14 -5.34 -27.43
N TYR A 567 -6.25 -4.95 -26.81
CA TYR A 567 -7.52 -5.64 -26.94
C TYR A 567 -8.39 -4.96 -27.99
N ASN A 568 -9.32 -5.72 -28.57
CA ASN A 568 -10.29 -5.17 -29.51
C ASN A 568 -11.27 -4.19 -28.83
N GLU A 569 -11.72 -4.54 -27.63
CA GLU A 569 -12.82 -3.85 -26.91
C GLU A 569 -12.35 -2.91 -25.79
N LEU A 570 -11.10 -3.01 -25.35
CA LEU A 570 -10.60 -2.25 -24.20
C LEU A 570 -9.79 -1.02 -24.65
N ASN A 571 -9.78 0.01 -23.80
CA ASN A 571 -9.15 1.30 -24.03
C ASN A 571 -7.83 1.49 -23.27
N GLN A 572 -7.13 0.39 -22.98
CA GLN A 572 -5.80 0.41 -22.38
C GLN A 572 -4.84 -0.52 -23.12
N ILE A 573 -3.55 -0.29 -22.92
CA ILE A 573 -2.47 -1.16 -23.39
C ILE A 573 -1.79 -1.77 -22.18
N ASP A 574 -1.94 -3.07 -22.00
CA ASP A 574 -1.29 -3.80 -20.91
C ASP A 574 0.07 -4.29 -21.35
N VAL A 575 1.08 -4.13 -20.49
CA VAL A 575 2.45 -4.57 -20.75
C VAL A 575 2.88 -5.53 -19.66
N HIS A 576 3.11 -6.78 -20.03
CA HIS A 576 3.66 -7.78 -19.13
C HIS A 576 5.18 -7.81 -19.27
N CYS A 577 5.89 -7.61 -18.16
CA CYS A 577 7.34 -7.55 -18.13
C CYS A 577 7.93 -8.76 -17.44
N THR A 578 8.97 -9.35 -18.05
CA THR A 578 9.89 -10.27 -17.38
C THR A 578 11.30 -9.75 -17.56
N ILE A 579 11.97 -9.43 -16.46
CA ILE A 579 13.36 -8.98 -16.46
C ILE A 579 14.22 -10.02 -15.76
N ASN A 580 15.36 -10.35 -16.36
CA ASN A 580 16.46 -11.02 -15.68
C ASN A 580 17.55 -9.96 -15.46
N TRP A 581 17.62 -9.43 -14.25
CA TRP A 581 18.53 -8.34 -13.89
C TRP A 581 19.83 -8.88 -13.29
N GLN A 582 20.97 -8.45 -13.83
CA GLN A 582 22.30 -8.93 -13.43
C GLN A 582 23.29 -7.80 -13.16
N GLU A 583 22.86 -6.54 -13.30
CA GLU A 583 23.72 -5.39 -13.05
C GLU A 583 23.81 -5.05 -11.56
N GLN A 584 24.95 -4.46 -11.16
CA GLN A 584 25.26 -4.05 -9.78
C GLN A 584 25.48 -2.53 -9.74
N PHE A 585 25.06 -1.87 -8.65
CA PHE A 585 25.12 -0.40 -8.51
C PHE A 585 24.42 0.34 -9.65
N LYS A 586 23.25 -0.17 -10.02
CA LYS A 586 22.40 0.36 -11.09
C LYS A 586 20.95 0.36 -10.65
N ALA A 587 20.18 1.28 -11.22
CA ALA A 587 18.74 1.27 -11.18
C ALA A 587 18.17 1.14 -12.60
N LEU A 588 16.93 0.67 -12.73
CA LEU A 588 16.20 0.63 -13.99
C LEU A 588 14.94 1.48 -13.88
N LYS A 589 14.75 2.38 -14.83
CA LYS A 589 13.51 3.15 -15.01
C LYS A 589 12.82 2.82 -16.32
N LEU A 590 11.49 2.85 -16.33
CA LEU A 590 10.70 2.96 -17.56
C LEU A 590 10.26 4.41 -17.74
N LYS A 591 10.60 5.02 -18.89
CA LYS A 591 10.33 6.43 -19.17
C LYS A 591 9.27 6.65 -20.24
N PHE A 592 8.43 7.68 -20.03
CA PHE A 592 7.24 8.02 -20.81
C PHE A 592 7.16 9.55 -21.01
N PRO A 593 7.67 10.09 -22.13
CA PRO A 593 7.49 11.50 -22.48
C PRO A 593 6.05 11.76 -22.93
N VAL A 594 5.26 12.47 -22.13
CA VAL A 594 3.84 12.79 -22.41
C VAL A 594 3.74 14.22 -22.94
N ASP A 595 3.19 14.41 -24.15
CA ASP A 595 3.16 15.72 -24.83
C ASP A 595 1.98 16.60 -24.38
N LEU A 596 1.99 16.99 -23.11
CA LEU A 596 1.00 17.90 -22.54
C LEU A 596 1.65 19.18 -22.01
N ILE A 597 0.89 20.26 -21.98
CA ILE A 597 1.21 21.55 -21.36
C ILE A 597 0.16 21.89 -20.29
N PHE A 598 0.44 22.86 -19.41
CA PHE A 598 -0.43 23.21 -18.28
C PHE A 598 -0.85 21.98 -17.45
N ARG A 599 0.15 21.20 -17.03
CA ARG A 599 -0.05 19.85 -16.50
C ARG A 599 -0.32 19.85 -15.01
N LYS A 600 -1.09 18.84 -14.59
CA LYS A 600 -1.30 18.42 -13.20
C LYS A 600 -0.84 16.97 -13.09
N SER A 601 0.09 16.72 -12.18
CA SER A 601 0.62 15.39 -11.91
C SER A 601 0.00 14.84 -10.62
N THR A 602 -0.79 13.78 -10.73
CA THR A 602 -1.54 13.23 -9.59
C THR A 602 -1.03 11.84 -9.26
N TYR A 603 -0.74 11.59 -7.99
CA TYR A 603 -0.19 10.35 -7.47
C TYR A 603 -1.20 9.70 -6.55
N GLU A 604 -1.40 8.39 -6.67
CA GLU A 604 -2.18 7.65 -5.69
C GLU A 604 -1.42 7.55 -4.36
N ILE A 605 -2.11 7.87 -3.27
CA ILE A 605 -1.67 7.63 -1.89
C ILE A 605 -2.72 6.74 -1.19
N PRO A 606 -2.42 6.16 -0.02
CA PRO A 606 -3.37 5.29 0.68
C PRO A 606 -4.73 5.99 0.92
N TYR A 607 -5.81 5.44 0.34
CA TYR A 607 -7.18 5.99 0.35
C TYR A 607 -7.35 7.43 -0.18
N GLY A 608 -6.44 7.91 -1.01
CA GLY A 608 -6.57 9.24 -1.60
C GLY A 608 -5.61 9.46 -2.75
N HIS A 609 -5.39 10.73 -3.06
CA HIS A 609 -4.44 11.15 -4.06
C HIS A 609 -3.77 12.45 -3.64
N ILE A 610 -2.63 12.77 -4.24
CA ILE A 610 -1.94 14.05 -4.01
C ILE A 610 -1.35 14.57 -5.32
N VAL A 611 -1.34 15.88 -5.46
CA VAL A 611 -0.72 16.57 -6.60
C VAL A 611 0.69 16.96 -6.20
N ARG A 612 1.68 16.55 -6.99
CA ARG A 612 3.09 16.91 -6.75
C ARG A 612 3.69 17.64 -7.92
N GLU A 613 4.72 18.45 -7.64
CA GLU A 613 5.45 19.17 -8.67
C GLU A 613 6.35 18.22 -9.47
N GLY A 614 6.42 18.41 -10.78
CA GLY A 614 7.31 17.65 -11.66
C GLY A 614 8.75 18.18 -11.65
N ASN A 615 9.41 18.14 -10.49
CA ASN A 615 10.77 18.64 -10.29
C ASN A 615 11.87 17.58 -10.56
N GLY A 616 11.48 16.32 -10.79
CA GLY A 616 12.37 15.18 -11.01
C GLY A 616 12.81 14.44 -9.74
N GLU A 617 12.28 14.81 -8.58
CA GLU A 617 12.47 14.05 -7.35
C GLU A 617 11.67 12.74 -7.39
N GLU A 618 12.22 11.71 -6.74
CA GLU A 618 11.51 10.44 -6.56
C GLU A 618 10.41 10.61 -5.53
N GLU A 619 9.22 10.17 -5.94
CA GLU A 619 7.98 10.30 -5.23
C GLU A 619 7.38 8.92 -4.96
N PRO A 620 6.89 8.65 -3.73
CA PRO A 620 6.17 7.44 -3.45
C PRO A 620 4.77 7.50 -4.07
N GLY A 621 4.36 6.44 -4.75
CA GLY A 621 3.00 6.28 -5.28
C GLY A 621 2.50 4.85 -5.12
N GLN A 622 1.19 4.66 -5.14
CA GLN A 622 0.58 3.34 -4.98
C GLN A 622 0.47 2.58 -6.32
N ASN A 623 -0.73 2.40 -6.84
CA ASN A 623 -1.01 1.58 -8.02
C ASN A 623 -1.02 2.41 -9.31
N TRP A 624 -1.09 3.75 -9.22
CA TRP A 624 -1.10 4.60 -10.41
C TRP A 624 -0.48 5.98 -10.17
N ILE A 625 -0.02 6.57 -11.28
CA ILE A 625 0.34 7.97 -11.44
C ILE A 625 -0.34 8.50 -12.71
N ASP A 626 -0.77 9.75 -12.67
CA ASP A 626 -1.42 10.43 -13.79
C ASP A 626 -0.72 11.74 -14.14
N THR A 627 -0.69 12.07 -15.44
CA THR A 627 -0.42 13.42 -15.91
C THR A 627 -1.53 13.85 -16.85
N SER A 628 -2.30 14.84 -16.41
CA SER A 628 -3.38 15.46 -17.19
C SER A 628 -3.04 16.92 -17.51
N GLY A 629 -3.52 17.43 -18.64
CA GLY A 629 -3.23 18.79 -19.09
C GLY A 629 -3.88 19.11 -20.43
N THR A 630 -3.27 20.00 -21.20
CA THR A 630 -3.74 20.39 -22.53
C THR A 630 -2.75 19.92 -23.60
N HIS A 631 -3.25 19.31 -24.67
CA HIS A 631 -2.42 18.93 -25.80
C HIS A 631 -2.03 20.18 -26.62
N PRO A 632 -0.73 20.42 -26.89
CA PRO A 632 -0.24 21.71 -27.39
C PRO A 632 -0.71 22.06 -28.81
N SER A 633 -0.96 21.06 -29.67
CA SER A 633 -1.37 21.32 -31.06
C SER A 633 -2.88 21.38 -31.28
N THR A 634 -3.67 20.71 -30.43
CA THR A 634 -5.13 20.61 -30.61
C THR A 634 -5.91 21.45 -29.59
N GLY A 635 -5.33 21.77 -28.44
CA GLY A 635 -6.01 22.47 -27.35
C GLY A 635 -6.97 21.58 -26.54
N GLU A 636 -7.05 20.28 -26.84
CA GLU A 636 -7.88 19.32 -26.10
C GLU A 636 -7.33 19.09 -24.68
N VAL A 637 -8.23 18.94 -23.71
CA VAL A 637 -7.87 18.48 -22.36
C VAL A 637 -7.73 16.96 -22.39
N TYR A 638 -6.56 16.47 -22.01
CA TYR A 638 -6.18 15.08 -22.18
C TYR A 638 -5.23 14.64 -21.06
N GLY A 639 -5.11 13.34 -20.85
CA GLY A 639 -4.22 12.78 -19.84
C GLY A 639 -3.68 11.40 -20.18
N PHE A 640 -2.72 10.99 -19.37
CA PHE A 640 -2.06 9.70 -19.46
C PHE A 640 -1.80 9.17 -18.06
N SER A 641 -2.51 8.09 -17.73
CA SER A 641 -2.35 7.35 -16.49
C SER A 641 -1.46 6.13 -16.73
N LEU A 642 -0.46 5.95 -15.85
CA LEU A 642 0.37 4.75 -15.76
C LEU A 642 -0.04 3.95 -14.52
N ILE A 643 -0.51 2.73 -14.73
CA ILE A 643 -1.03 1.83 -13.69
C ILE A 643 -0.06 0.65 -13.52
N ASN A 644 0.14 0.11 -12.31
CA ASN A 644 1.10 -0.97 -12.04
C ASN A 644 0.61 -1.98 -10.98
N ASP A 645 1.30 -3.12 -10.88
CA ASP A 645 1.01 -4.22 -9.94
C ASP A 645 2.04 -4.41 -8.80
N GLY A 646 2.95 -3.46 -8.57
CA GLY A 646 3.96 -3.60 -7.50
C GLY A 646 5.19 -2.69 -7.59
N LYS A 647 5.07 -1.52 -8.23
CA LYS A 647 6.11 -0.49 -8.33
C LYS A 647 5.61 0.79 -7.67
N TYR A 648 6.44 1.36 -6.82
CA TYR A 648 6.01 2.38 -5.84
C TYR A 648 6.74 3.71 -5.97
N SER A 649 7.66 3.85 -6.94
CA SER A 649 8.57 4.97 -7.05
C SER A 649 8.46 5.58 -8.44
N PHE A 650 8.17 6.86 -8.49
CA PHE A 650 7.92 7.60 -9.72
C PHE A 650 8.60 8.95 -9.67
N ASP A 651 8.97 9.48 -10.83
CA ASP A 651 9.42 10.86 -10.96
C ASP A 651 8.83 11.47 -12.22
N ILE A 652 8.61 12.78 -12.19
CA ILE A 652 8.29 13.55 -13.39
C ILE A 652 9.31 14.67 -13.50
N HIS A 653 10.10 14.65 -14.58
CA HIS A 653 11.04 15.72 -14.87
C HIS A 653 10.73 16.32 -16.26
N ASN A 654 10.43 17.62 -16.30
CA ASN A 654 9.86 18.25 -17.50
C ASN A 654 8.65 17.45 -18.00
N LYS A 655 8.63 17.02 -19.28
CA LYS A 655 7.56 16.22 -19.91
C LYS A 655 7.68 14.71 -19.72
N GLU A 656 8.73 14.25 -19.05
CA GLU A 656 9.03 12.83 -18.93
C GLU A 656 8.57 12.30 -17.58
N MET A 657 7.57 11.43 -17.62
CA MET A 657 7.13 10.63 -16.47
C MET A 657 7.95 9.34 -16.45
N SER A 658 8.42 8.91 -15.29
CA SER A 658 9.08 7.63 -15.13
C SER A 658 8.55 6.82 -13.96
N MET A 659 8.68 5.51 -14.10
CA MET A 659 8.49 4.53 -13.03
C MET A 659 9.82 3.83 -12.78
N THR A 660 10.32 3.91 -11.55
CA THR A 660 11.52 3.18 -11.14
C THR A 660 11.16 1.72 -10.88
N VAL A 661 11.72 0.82 -11.67
CA VAL A 661 11.40 -0.62 -11.69
C VAL A 661 12.11 -1.35 -10.55
N LEU A 662 13.39 -1.05 -10.33
CA LEU A 662 14.25 -1.70 -9.34
C LEU A 662 15.50 -0.86 -9.08
N ARG A 663 16.18 -1.16 -7.97
CA ARG A 663 17.53 -0.69 -7.63
C ARG A 663 18.37 -1.86 -7.14
N SER A 664 19.65 -1.89 -7.52
CA SER A 664 20.60 -2.97 -7.17
C SER A 664 21.80 -2.46 -6.35
N PRO A 665 21.58 -1.86 -5.16
CA PRO A 665 22.65 -1.61 -4.20
C PRO A 665 23.02 -2.90 -3.44
N ILE A 666 24.06 -2.83 -2.60
CA ILE A 666 24.40 -3.88 -1.65
C ILE A 666 23.30 -3.95 -0.56
N TYR A 667 22.99 -5.16 -0.06
CA TYR A 667 22.08 -5.32 1.08
C TYR A 667 22.59 -4.60 2.33
N ALA A 668 21.71 -3.83 2.97
CA ALA A 668 21.96 -3.13 4.24
C ALA A 668 23.29 -2.34 4.26
N HIS A 669 23.69 -1.78 3.12
CA HIS A 669 24.85 -0.91 3.02
C HIS A 669 24.43 0.51 3.36
N HIS A 670 25.19 1.15 4.25
CA HIS A 670 24.93 2.49 4.75
C HIS A 670 26.24 3.29 4.81
N ASP A 671 26.20 4.54 4.37
CA ASP A 671 27.34 5.45 4.45
C ASP A 671 27.65 5.84 5.91
N PRO A 672 28.92 6.06 6.31
CA PRO A 672 30.10 6.24 5.47
C PRO A 672 30.92 4.97 5.27
N LEU A 673 30.37 3.78 5.54
CA LEU A 673 31.10 2.54 5.27
C LEU A 673 31.28 2.40 3.76
N VAL A 674 32.53 2.43 3.29
CA VAL A 674 32.83 2.21 1.86
C VAL A 674 33.05 0.72 1.63
N PRO A 675 32.29 0.06 0.74
CA PRO A 675 32.51 -1.35 0.41
C PRO A 675 33.91 -1.60 -0.17
N GLU A 676 34.63 -2.57 0.39
CA GLU A 676 35.92 -3.04 -0.12
C GLU A 676 35.78 -3.70 -1.51
N GLU A 677 36.59 -3.30 -2.49
CA GLU A 677 36.48 -3.76 -3.89
C GLU A 677 36.63 -5.28 -4.07
N ASP A 678 37.51 -5.93 -3.29
CA ASP A 678 37.83 -7.35 -3.41
C ASP A 678 36.89 -8.28 -2.61
N ARG A 679 35.92 -7.71 -1.88
CA ARG A 679 34.99 -8.48 -1.05
C ARG A 679 33.74 -8.88 -1.83
N TYR A 680 33.22 -10.07 -1.52
CA TYR A 680 31.95 -10.51 -2.05
C TYR A 680 30.78 -9.90 -1.28
N TYR A 681 29.84 -9.28 -2.01
CA TYR A 681 28.59 -8.75 -1.48
C TYR A 681 27.41 -9.34 -2.24
N SER A 682 26.30 -9.55 -1.53
CA SER A 682 24.99 -9.77 -2.14
C SER A 682 24.39 -8.43 -2.56
N PHE A 683 23.81 -8.39 -3.76
CA PHE A 683 23.15 -7.22 -4.31
C PHE A 683 21.64 -7.44 -4.37
N ILE A 684 20.89 -6.39 -4.04
CA ILE A 684 19.43 -6.40 -4.07
C ILE A 684 18.93 -6.50 -5.52
N ASP A 685 17.77 -7.12 -5.73
CA ASP A 685 17.05 -7.14 -7.01
C ASP A 685 17.76 -7.81 -8.20
N GLN A 686 18.83 -8.58 -7.96
CA GLN A 686 19.39 -9.48 -8.98
C GLN A 686 18.49 -10.71 -9.21
N GLY A 687 18.45 -11.19 -10.46
CA GLY A 687 17.66 -12.36 -10.88
C GLY A 687 16.37 -11.99 -11.63
N ILE A 688 15.43 -12.94 -11.64
CA ILE A 688 14.19 -12.82 -12.43
C ILE A 688 13.11 -12.08 -11.64
N GLN A 689 12.60 -11.00 -12.21
CA GLN A 689 11.41 -10.30 -11.71
C GLN A 689 10.33 -10.25 -12.79
N ARG A 690 9.07 -10.20 -12.34
CA ARG A 690 7.89 -10.05 -13.21
C ARG A 690 6.98 -8.99 -12.66
N PHE A 691 6.49 -8.11 -13.51
CA PHE A 691 5.54 -7.06 -13.16
C PHE A 691 4.71 -6.70 -14.38
N THR A 692 3.58 -6.04 -14.14
CA THR A 692 2.64 -5.57 -15.16
C THR A 692 2.42 -4.10 -14.97
N TYR A 693 2.35 -3.36 -16.08
CA TYR A 693 1.84 -2.01 -16.08
C TYR A 693 0.87 -1.80 -17.23
N SER A 694 -0.07 -0.86 -17.07
CA SER A 694 -1.02 -0.48 -18.11
C SER A 694 -0.82 0.98 -18.46
N MET A 695 -0.79 1.26 -19.77
CA MET A 695 -0.82 2.61 -20.31
C MET A 695 -2.28 2.95 -20.62
N LEU A 696 -2.80 3.97 -19.97
CA LEU A 696 -4.18 4.43 -20.13
C LEU A 696 -4.17 5.89 -20.60
N PRO A 697 -4.18 6.15 -21.91
CA PRO A 697 -4.49 7.47 -22.44
C PRO A 697 -5.99 7.76 -22.26
N HIS A 698 -6.33 9.00 -21.92
CA HIS A 698 -7.72 9.37 -21.69
C HIS A 698 -8.02 10.84 -21.97
N GLU A 699 -9.29 11.12 -22.26
CA GLU A 699 -9.82 12.47 -22.25
C GLU A 699 -9.93 13.00 -20.82
N GLY A 700 -9.77 14.32 -20.64
CA GLY A 700 -9.98 14.95 -19.35
C GLY A 700 -8.88 14.61 -18.34
N ASN A 701 -9.27 13.97 -17.24
CA ASN A 701 -8.45 13.70 -16.06
C ASN A 701 -8.59 12.25 -15.58
N TRP A 702 -7.78 11.85 -14.60
CA TRP A 702 -7.77 10.48 -14.06
C TRP A 702 -9.10 10.07 -13.42
N GLU A 703 -9.88 11.02 -12.91
CA GLU A 703 -11.22 10.81 -12.37
C GLU A 703 -12.15 10.29 -13.49
N ALA A 704 -12.24 11.04 -14.59
CA ALA A 704 -13.06 10.67 -15.76
C ALA A 704 -12.56 9.40 -16.45
N ALA A 705 -11.25 9.13 -16.40
CA ALA A 705 -10.64 7.92 -16.93
C ALA A 705 -10.98 6.66 -16.12
N GLY A 706 -11.49 6.82 -14.89
CA GLY A 706 -11.70 5.71 -13.96
C GLY A 706 -10.39 5.06 -13.53
N THR A 707 -9.28 5.81 -13.49
CA THR A 707 -7.93 5.29 -13.23
C THR A 707 -7.86 4.46 -11.94
N VAL A 708 -8.53 4.90 -10.88
CA VAL A 708 -8.61 4.17 -9.60
C VAL A 708 -9.24 2.78 -9.79
N LYS A 709 -10.35 2.70 -10.53
CA LYS A 709 -11.04 1.43 -10.82
C LYS A 709 -10.19 0.51 -11.69
N ARG A 710 -9.53 1.05 -12.71
CA ARG A 710 -8.61 0.30 -13.59
C ARG A 710 -7.41 -0.25 -12.81
N ALA A 711 -6.87 0.53 -11.88
CA ALA A 711 -5.79 0.09 -11.00
C ALA A 711 -6.23 -1.03 -10.05
N ALA A 712 -7.44 -0.95 -9.51
CA ALA A 712 -8.03 -2.02 -8.72
C ALA A 712 -8.26 -3.29 -9.55
N GLU A 713 -8.76 -3.19 -10.79
CA GLU A 713 -8.97 -4.32 -11.69
C GLU A 713 -7.66 -5.06 -12.04
N LEU A 714 -6.55 -4.34 -12.18
CA LEU A 714 -5.23 -4.95 -12.38
C LEU A 714 -4.77 -5.75 -11.15
N ASN A 715 -4.96 -5.19 -9.95
CA ASN A 715 -4.42 -5.73 -8.69
C ASN A 715 -5.36 -6.77 -8.03
N GLN A 716 -6.67 -6.71 -8.28
CA GLN A 716 -7.67 -7.66 -7.77
C GLN A 716 -8.46 -8.31 -8.91
N LYS A 717 -7.75 -8.98 -9.83
CA LYS A 717 -8.37 -9.66 -10.98
C LYS A 717 -9.55 -10.57 -10.59
N PRO A 718 -10.63 -10.60 -11.41
CA PRO A 718 -11.74 -11.54 -11.27
C PRO A 718 -11.28 -12.99 -11.17
N ILE A 719 -12.07 -13.80 -10.48
CA ILE A 719 -11.78 -15.23 -10.26
C ILE A 719 -12.62 -16.04 -11.23
N SER A 720 -11.97 -16.90 -12.00
CA SER A 720 -12.63 -17.82 -12.93
C SER A 720 -12.53 -19.25 -12.40
N ILE A 721 -13.63 -19.99 -12.49
CA ILE A 721 -13.73 -21.42 -12.16
C ILE A 721 -14.45 -22.18 -13.27
N ILE A 722 -13.96 -23.36 -13.63
CA ILE A 722 -14.69 -24.30 -14.47
C ILE A 722 -15.61 -25.12 -13.57
N GLU A 723 -16.89 -25.16 -13.92
CA GLU A 723 -17.92 -25.84 -13.14
C GLU A 723 -18.52 -27.03 -13.94
N THR A 724 -19.48 -27.74 -13.36
CA THR A 724 -20.34 -28.71 -14.06
C THR A 724 -21.80 -28.24 -14.10
N TYR A 725 -22.65 -28.95 -14.85
CA TYR A 725 -24.09 -28.76 -14.73
C TYR A 725 -24.59 -29.29 -13.38
N HIS A 726 -25.48 -28.55 -12.74
CA HIS A 726 -26.17 -28.95 -11.51
C HIS A 726 -27.34 -28.00 -11.23
N LYS A 727 -28.31 -28.47 -10.45
CA LYS A 727 -29.38 -27.61 -9.93
C LYS A 727 -28.85 -26.69 -8.84
N GLY A 728 -29.32 -25.44 -8.85
CA GLY A 728 -28.92 -24.41 -7.88
C GLY A 728 -30.07 -23.45 -7.56
N SER A 729 -29.92 -22.70 -6.47
CA SER A 729 -30.89 -21.67 -6.03
C SER A 729 -30.58 -20.28 -6.56
N LEU A 730 -29.38 -20.06 -7.09
CA LEU A 730 -28.92 -18.78 -7.60
C LEU A 730 -28.99 -18.73 -9.14
N PRO A 731 -29.28 -17.56 -9.73
CA PRO A 731 -29.29 -17.42 -11.19
C PRO A 731 -27.88 -17.42 -11.75
N GLN A 732 -27.75 -17.56 -13.08
CA GLN A 732 -26.46 -17.57 -13.78
C GLN A 732 -25.75 -16.21 -13.88
N LYS A 733 -26.42 -15.14 -13.47
CA LYS A 733 -25.88 -13.79 -13.37
C LYS A 733 -26.55 -13.09 -12.19
N ASP A 734 -25.74 -12.60 -11.25
CA ASP A 734 -26.25 -11.96 -10.03
C ASP A 734 -25.25 -10.92 -9.50
N SER A 735 -25.74 -10.02 -8.64
CA SER A 735 -24.96 -8.98 -7.95
C SER A 735 -25.27 -8.99 -6.46
N PHE A 736 -24.23 -9.01 -5.62
CA PHE A 736 -24.38 -8.93 -4.17
C PHE A 736 -24.36 -7.49 -3.66
N LEU A 737 -23.68 -6.59 -4.36
CA LEU A 737 -23.54 -5.19 -3.96
C LEU A 737 -23.38 -4.27 -5.18
N SER A 738 -23.96 -3.08 -5.11
CA SER A 738 -23.74 -1.97 -6.04
C SER A 738 -23.62 -0.63 -5.33
N VAL A 739 -22.95 0.31 -5.99
CA VAL A 739 -22.89 1.74 -5.61
C VAL A 739 -23.45 2.54 -6.78
N ASP A 740 -24.25 3.56 -6.50
CA ASP A 740 -24.97 4.35 -7.52
C ASP A 740 -24.14 5.50 -8.13
N VAL A 741 -22.96 5.78 -7.59
CA VAL A 741 -22.04 6.82 -8.04
C VAL A 741 -20.67 6.24 -8.38
N GLU A 742 -19.94 6.92 -9.28
CA GLU A 742 -18.66 6.42 -9.80
C GLU A 742 -17.48 6.61 -8.85
N ASN A 743 -17.46 7.69 -8.07
CA ASN A 743 -16.35 8.11 -7.21
C ASN A 743 -16.45 7.61 -5.76
N VAL A 744 -17.32 6.64 -5.46
CA VAL A 744 -17.34 5.94 -4.17
C VAL A 744 -17.09 4.45 -4.40
N ILE A 745 -16.06 3.92 -3.76
CA ILE A 745 -15.66 2.51 -3.89
C ILE A 745 -15.87 1.78 -2.57
N VAL A 746 -16.58 0.65 -2.62
CA VAL A 746 -16.57 -0.32 -1.51
C VAL A 746 -15.31 -1.18 -1.63
N SER A 747 -14.32 -0.87 -0.80
CA SER A 747 -13.02 -1.53 -0.79
C SER A 747 -13.00 -2.79 0.06
N VAL A 748 -13.86 -2.89 1.08
CA VAL A 748 -13.87 -4.00 2.06
C VAL A 748 -15.29 -4.51 2.26
N ILE A 749 -15.43 -5.83 2.24
CA ILE A 749 -16.55 -6.56 2.82
C ILE A 749 -15.93 -7.67 3.67
N LYS A 750 -16.21 -7.72 4.97
CA LYS A 750 -15.71 -8.79 5.84
C LYS A 750 -16.70 -9.10 6.96
N GLN A 751 -16.49 -10.19 7.68
CA GLN A 751 -17.19 -10.42 8.95
C GLN A 751 -16.68 -9.43 10.01
N ALA A 752 -17.55 -8.90 10.85
CA ALA A 752 -17.16 -8.10 12.01
C ALA A 752 -16.29 -8.91 12.98
N GLU A 753 -15.43 -8.23 13.74
CA GLU A 753 -14.53 -8.91 14.69
C GLU A 753 -15.28 -9.48 15.92
N ASP A 754 -16.44 -8.93 16.29
CA ASP A 754 -17.18 -9.32 17.51
C ASP A 754 -18.36 -10.27 17.26
N ASN A 755 -18.83 -10.38 16.02
CA ASN A 755 -20.04 -11.14 15.69
C ASN A 755 -20.08 -11.52 14.20
N GLU A 756 -21.21 -12.05 13.71
CA GLU A 756 -21.39 -12.49 12.31
C GLU A 756 -21.96 -11.40 11.38
N ASP A 757 -21.94 -10.14 11.80
CA ASP A 757 -22.40 -9.00 11.00
C ASP A 757 -21.42 -8.71 9.85
N LEU A 758 -21.87 -8.03 8.80
CA LEU A 758 -20.98 -7.55 7.75
C LEU A 758 -20.39 -6.19 8.11
N ILE A 759 -19.09 -6.06 7.91
CA ILE A 759 -18.39 -4.78 7.82
C ILE A 759 -18.25 -4.42 6.35
N VAL A 760 -18.81 -3.30 5.96
CA VAL A 760 -18.68 -2.70 4.63
C VAL A 760 -17.93 -1.38 4.76
N ARG A 761 -16.74 -1.30 4.17
CA ARG A 761 -15.95 -0.07 4.14
C ARG A 761 -15.95 0.53 2.75
N ALA A 762 -16.25 1.82 2.68
CA ALA A 762 -16.25 2.59 1.46
C ALA A 762 -15.43 3.87 1.62
N TYR A 763 -14.90 4.37 0.52
CA TYR A 763 -14.22 5.66 0.49
C TYR A 763 -14.55 6.43 -0.79
N GLU A 764 -14.56 7.75 -0.65
CA GLU A 764 -14.66 8.69 -1.77
C GLU A 764 -13.27 8.84 -2.43
N THR A 765 -13.22 8.85 -3.76
CA THR A 765 -11.95 8.73 -4.49
C THR A 765 -11.48 10.02 -5.16
N ALA A 766 -12.40 10.95 -5.46
CA ALA A 766 -12.20 12.10 -6.35
C ALA A 766 -11.96 13.42 -5.59
N ASN A 767 -11.90 13.41 -4.26
CA ASN A 767 -11.80 14.61 -3.42
C ASN A 767 -13.02 15.54 -3.62
N ASP A 768 -14.20 14.93 -3.74
CA ASP A 768 -15.48 15.60 -3.97
C ASP A 768 -16.53 15.18 -2.93
N GLU A 769 -17.23 16.15 -2.34
CA GLU A 769 -18.35 15.86 -1.43
C GLU A 769 -19.48 15.13 -2.17
N THR A 770 -19.80 13.91 -1.75
CA THR A 770 -20.62 12.99 -2.55
C THR A 770 -21.68 12.29 -1.70
N THR A 771 -22.93 12.25 -2.17
CA THR A 771 -23.96 11.39 -1.57
C THR A 771 -24.07 10.11 -2.40
N ALA A 772 -23.94 8.96 -1.73
CA ALA A 772 -24.00 7.65 -2.37
C ALA A 772 -25.04 6.75 -1.70
N ILE A 773 -25.56 5.82 -2.48
CA ILE A 773 -26.42 4.71 -2.06
C ILE A 773 -25.67 3.40 -2.32
N ILE A 774 -25.24 2.75 -1.25
CA ILE A 774 -24.69 1.40 -1.30
C ILE A 774 -25.85 0.42 -1.11
N SER A 775 -26.10 -0.43 -2.10
CA SER A 775 -27.21 -1.38 -2.09
C SER A 775 -26.70 -2.80 -2.01
N LEU A 776 -27.25 -3.60 -1.08
CA LEU A 776 -27.05 -5.05 -1.02
C LEU A 776 -28.40 -5.73 -1.29
N PRO A 777 -28.78 -5.92 -2.57
CA PRO A 777 -30.15 -6.30 -2.95
C PRO A 777 -30.57 -7.66 -2.40
N LYS A 778 -29.63 -8.62 -2.31
CA LYS A 778 -29.91 -9.99 -1.85
C LYS A 778 -30.41 -10.07 -0.41
N TRP A 779 -30.03 -9.10 0.41
CA TRP A 779 -30.44 -9.00 1.81
C TRP A 779 -31.36 -7.80 2.08
N ASN A 780 -31.87 -7.15 1.01
CA ASN A 780 -32.73 -5.96 1.09
C ASN A 780 -32.15 -4.86 2.00
N ARG A 781 -30.83 -4.63 1.92
CA ARG A 781 -30.15 -3.57 2.68
C ARG A 781 -29.76 -2.42 1.75
N LYS A 782 -29.91 -1.18 2.24
CA LYS A 782 -29.47 0.04 1.56
C LYS A 782 -28.88 1.01 2.56
N ILE A 783 -27.77 1.62 2.20
CA ILE A 783 -27.05 2.61 3.00
C ILE A 783 -27.01 3.88 2.16
N LYS A 784 -27.75 4.91 2.58
CA LYS A 784 -27.65 6.24 1.98
C LYS A 784 -26.82 7.10 2.92
N THR A 785 -25.68 7.57 2.45
CA THR A 785 -24.74 8.35 3.26
C THR A 785 -24.07 9.43 2.42
N LYS A 786 -23.57 10.45 3.11
CA LYS A 786 -22.83 11.56 2.53
C LYS A 786 -21.37 11.42 2.93
N PHE A 787 -20.49 11.42 1.95
CA PHE A 787 -19.04 11.43 2.08
C PHE A 787 -18.54 12.86 1.91
N LYS A 788 -17.64 13.27 2.80
CA LYS A 788 -16.74 14.40 2.55
C LYS A 788 -15.67 14.01 1.52
N PRO A 789 -14.93 14.99 0.97
CA PRO A 789 -13.82 14.71 0.07
C PRO A 789 -12.83 13.68 0.65
N SER A 790 -12.51 12.63 -0.12
CA SER A 790 -11.61 11.54 0.28
C SER A 790 -11.97 10.84 1.61
N GLU A 791 -13.23 10.91 2.05
CA GLU A 791 -13.65 10.35 3.34
C GLU A 791 -13.76 8.82 3.29
N ILE A 792 -13.28 8.17 4.35
CA ILE A 792 -13.40 6.74 4.63
C ILE A 792 -14.55 6.54 5.63
N LYS A 793 -15.50 5.67 5.28
CA LYS A 793 -16.62 5.29 6.15
C LYS A 793 -16.72 3.77 6.31
N THR A 794 -17.07 3.35 7.52
CA THR A 794 -17.32 1.95 7.87
C THR A 794 -18.78 1.78 8.24
N PHE A 795 -19.41 0.74 7.72
CA PHE A 795 -20.77 0.39 8.09
C PHE A 795 -20.79 -1.04 8.64
N ARG A 796 -21.39 -1.21 9.82
CA ARG A 796 -21.77 -2.52 10.34
C ARG A 796 -23.20 -2.81 9.94
N ILE A 797 -23.41 -3.87 9.18
CA ILE A 797 -24.70 -4.33 8.70
C ILE A 797 -25.09 -5.58 9.49
N PRO A 798 -26.08 -5.48 10.40
CA PRO A 798 -26.50 -6.63 11.17
C PRO A 798 -27.06 -7.76 10.33
N LYS A 799 -26.74 -9.00 10.72
CA LYS A 799 -27.30 -10.21 10.10
C LYS A 799 -28.81 -10.30 10.30
N ASP A 800 -29.32 -9.83 11.45
CA ASP A 800 -30.75 -9.69 11.69
C ASP A 800 -31.31 -8.51 10.88
N SER A 801 -32.16 -8.83 9.90
CA SER A 801 -32.85 -7.85 9.05
C SER A 801 -33.67 -6.78 9.81
N SER A 802 -34.04 -7.02 11.06
CA SER A 802 -34.78 -6.08 11.90
C SER A 802 -33.90 -5.00 12.55
N GLU A 803 -32.60 -5.24 12.69
CA GLU A 803 -31.65 -4.28 13.23
C GLU A 803 -31.18 -3.27 12.16
N LEU A 804 -30.84 -2.06 12.62
CA LEU A 804 -30.42 -0.95 11.77
C LEU A 804 -28.93 -1.06 11.40
N VAL A 805 -28.59 -0.60 10.20
CA VAL A 805 -27.19 -0.41 9.81
C VAL A 805 -26.60 0.75 10.61
N MET A 806 -25.38 0.57 11.12
CA MET A 806 -24.66 1.55 11.93
C MET A 806 -23.39 2.00 11.23
N GLU A 807 -23.04 3.28 11.35
CA GLU A 807 -21.74 3.81 10.95
C GLU A 807 -20.77 3.63 12.12
N ASN A 808 -19.66 2.95 11.88
CA ASN A 808 -18.64 2.64 12.88
C ASN A 808 -17.33 3.33 12.51
N ASN A 809 -16.48 3.55 13.50
CA ASN A 809 -15.11 3.99 13.27
C ASN A 809 -14.25 2.88 12.62
N LEU A 810 -12.97 3.15 12.36
CA LEU A 810 -12.08 2.19 11.70
C LEU A 810 -11.78 0.94 12.58
N LEU A 811 -12.04 1.02 13.89
CA LEU A 811 -11.88 -0.07 14.86
C LEU A 811 -13.13 -0.97 14.97
N GLU A 812 -14.18 -0.65 14.20
CA GLU A 812 -15.50 -1.28 14.24
C GLU A 812 -16.31 -0.99 15.51
N TRP A 813 -15.93 0.02 16.29
CA TRP A 813 -16.74 0.51 17.41
C TRP A 813 -17.71 1.60 16.94
N GLU A 814 -18.86 1.69 17.60
CA GLU A 814 -19.87 2.73 17.34
C GLU A 814 -19.28 4.11 17.67
N GLU A 815 -19.54 5.11 16.80
CA GLU A 815 -19.15 6.51 16.99
C GLU A 815 -20.14 7.30 17.86
#